data_AF-A0A3M1GM74-F1
#
_entry.id   AF-A0A3M1GM74-F1
#
_cell.length_a   1.000
_cell.length_b   1.000
_cell.length_c   1.000
_cell.angle_alpha   90.00
_cell.angle_beta   90.00
_cell.angle_gamma   90.00
#
_symmetry.space_group_name_H-M   'P 1'
#
loop_
_entity.id
_entity.type
_entity.pdbx_description
1 polymer ?
#
loop_
_entity_poly.entity_id
_entity_poly.type
_entity_poly.pdbx_seq_one_letter_code
_entity_poly.pdbx_strand_id
1 'polypeptide(L)'
;MRNTGWCRTDIDRFILARLEAAGIAPNPPTDRHTLLRRLSYNLTGLPPTRAEMAAFLADSSPDAVERVIDRLLASPQYGEHWARYWLDLARYADTRGDPPRREDPRFPHAWTYRDYVIDAFNRDLPYDQFILEQLAADRLLPAASRHRASPASSETDRTRLAALGFLTLGNQFDGRRNDIIADQIDVTTKAFLGLTVACARCHDHKFDPIPTEDYYSLYGVFANSVVPRELPILRPAPSPDATEDYLARRREWLAREQELLLEFRNLRRSGNRDPERRRQLIREQQRVRKNLTDLESTHPGAPVRAHVLFDVDRPRDYPVLIRGEPGNAGKTVPRRFLEILSPGERPPFRDGSGRLELARAIASPDNPLTARVIVNRIWQQHFGAGIIDTPDDFGNMAAPPTHPELLDFLAAGLIEHGWSLKWLQREITRSAVYQLSCLDRPDAAAIDPENHLLWRANLRRLSFEQIHDALLAAAGTLDLSRVGGKSVRIGSADFATRRALYTWIDRRNPAELLTQFDFPSPDIPSGRRHSTIVPQQSLFLMNSPIVVEAARALVQNDTFRNLPDDEARVRALYLAIFQRPPIRREVDLCRRYIHANPDGASLQTPPPTRRSRLATRAALRQARLAERAEASGGRFRAQIEPAARAHLRRDPLDAWTKLAHALLQTNEAVLLN
;
A
#
# COMPACT_ATOMS: atom_id res chain seq x y z
N MET A 1 -9.92 -21.82 -33.15
CA MET A 1 -10.29 -22.31 -31.80
C MET A 1 -11.40 -23.34 -31.95
N ARG A 2 -11.37 -24.43 -31.19
CA ARG A 2 -12.31 -25.56 -31.26
C ARG A 2 -13.41 -25.48 -30.18
N ASN A 3 -13.13 -24.95 -28.99
CA ASN A 3 -14.09 -24.88 -27.87
C ASN A 3 -14.53 -23.44 -27.52
N THR A 4 -15.08 -22.71 -28.48
CA THR A 4 -15.46 -21.29 -28.28
C THR A 4 -16.61 -21.07 -27.28
N GLY A 5 -17.40 -22.11 -26.97
CA GLY A 5 -18.48 -22.04 -25.98
C GLY A 5 -18.01 -21.86 -24.53
N TRP A 6 -16.71 -22.08 -24.26
CA TRP A 6 -16.11 -21.80 -22.94
C TRP A 6 -15.80 -20.30 -22.74
N CYS A 7 -15.55 -19.56 -23.82
CA CYS A 7 -15.11 -18.17 -23.73
C CYS A 7 -16.25 -17.24 -23.28
N ARG A 8 -16.02 -16.43 -22.24
CA ARG A 8 -16.93 -15.38 -21.77
C ARG A 8 -16.48 -13.99 -22.24
N THR A 9 -15.18 -13.76 -22.35
CA THR A 9 -14.59 -12.51 -22.86
C THR A 9 -13.54 -12.80 -23.94
N ASP A 10 -13.03 -11.75 -24.59
CA ASP A 10 -11.95 -11.90 -25.56
C ASP A 10 -10.63 -12.36 -24.91
N ILE A 11 -10.42 -12.09 -23.61
CA ILE A 11 -9.28 -12.63 -22.84
C ILE A 11 -9.26 -14.16 -22.96
N ASP A 12 -10.42 -14.80 -22.80
CA ASP A 12 -10.56 -16.26 -22.87
C ASP A 12 -10.19 -16.80 -24.24
N ARG A 13 -10.39 -16.03 -25.31
CA ARG A 13 -10.02 -16.46 -26.66
C ARG A 13 -8.51 -16.57 -26.80
N PHE A 14 -7.76 -15.57 -26.33
CA PHE A 14 -6.28 -15.61 -26.35
C PHE A 14 -5.73 -16.78 -25.55
N ILE A 15 -6.26 -17.01 -24.34
CA ILE A 15 -5.86 -18.13 -23.49
C ILE A 15 -6.22 -19.46 -24.14
N LEU A 16 -7.45 -19.62 -24.62
CA LEU A 16 -7.91 -20.86 -25.24
C LEU A 16 -7.08 -21.22 -26.47
N ALA A 17 -6.70 -20.26 -27.31
CA ALA A 17 -5.83 -20.54 -28.46
C ALA A 17 -4.49 -21.15 -28.05
N ARG A 18 -3.86 -20.64 -26.98
CA ARG A 18 -2.59 -21.17 -26.48
C ARG A 18 -2.76 -22.54 -25.83
N LEU A 19 -3.83 -22.73 -25.05
CA LEU A 19 -4.18 -24.03 -24.46
C LEU A 19 -4.42 -25.10 -25.52
N GLU A 20 -5.21 -24.80 -26.55
CA GLU A 20 -5.48 -25.73 -27.64
C GLU A 20 -4.23 -26.05 -28.47
N ALA A 21 -3.34 -25.06 -28.67
CA ALA A 21 -2.06 -25.29 -29.33
C ALA A 21 -1.14 -26.22 -28.53
N ALA A 22 -1.22 -26.17 -27.20
CA ALA A 22 -0.49 -27.06 -26.29
C ALA A 22 -1.21 -28.41 -26.02
N GLY A 23 -2.42 -28.61 -26.57
CA GLY A 23 -3.22 -29.81 -26.33
C GLY A 23 -3.82 -29.91 -24.92
N ILE A 24 -3.91 -28.80 -24.19
CA ILE A 24 -4.45 -28.73 -22.83
C ILE A 24 -5.88 -28.20 -22.88
N ALA A 25 -6.80 -28.83 -22.14
CA ALA A 25 -8.14 -28.30 -21.92
C ALA A 25 -8.20 -27.51 -20.61
N PRO A 26 -8.89 -26.35 -20.56
CA PRO A 26 -9.06 -25.58 -19.32
C PRO A 26 -9.84 -26.39 -18.27
N ASN A 27 -9.61 -26.09 -17.00
CA ASN A 27 -10.36 -26.66 -15.90
C ASN A 27 -11.85 -26.26 -15.92
N PRO A 28 -12.71 -27.00 -15.19
CA PRO A 28 -14.07 -26.52 -14.94
C PRO A 28 -14.04 -25.24 -14.08
N PRO A 29 -15.11 -24.41 -14.15
CA PRO A 29 -15.25 -23.26 -13.28
C PRO A 29 -15.26 -23.68 -11.80
N THR A 30 -14.78 -22.79 -10.94
CA THR A 30 -14.81 -22.99 -9.49
C THR A 30 -16.23 -22.91 -8.93
N ASP A 31 -16.45 -23.44 -7.73
CA ASP A 31 -17.75 -23.34 -7.07
C ASP A 31 -18.04 -21.89 -6.64
N ARG A 32 -19.33 -21.59 -6.41
CA ARG A 32 -19.77 -20.22 -6.12
C ARG A 32 -19.21 -19.66 -4.80
N HIS A 33 -18.92 -20.48 -3.80
CA HIS A 33 -18.32 -19.99 -2.55
C HIS A 33 -16.89 -19.51 -2.80
N THR A 34 -16.10 -20.36 -3.47
CA THR A 34 -14.73 -20.05 -3.85
C THR A 34 -14.67 -18.84 -4.78
N LEU A 35 -15.58 -18.73 -5.75
CA LEU A 35 -15.64 -17.59 -6.67
C LEU A 35 -15.87 -16.26 -5.92
N LEU A 36 -16.88 -16.19 -5.04
CA LEU A 36 -17.13 -14.97 -4.28
C LEU A 36 -15.97 -14.65 -3.33
N ARG A 37 -15.43 -15.66 -2.63
CA ARG A 37 -14.26 -15.47 -1.75
C ARG A 37 -13.08 -14.89 -2.54
N ARG A 38 -12.78 -15.44 -3.73
CA ARG A 38 -11.73 -14.96 -4.63
C ARG A 38 -11.95 -13.52 -5.07
N LEU A 39 -13.15 -13.20 -5.55
CA LEU A 39 -13.52 -11.84 -5.98
C LEU A 39 -13.38 -10.84 -4.83
N SER A 40 -13.93 -11.15 -3.65
CA SER A 40 -13.87 -10.26 -2.48
C SER A 40 -12.42 -10.00 -2.04
N TYR A 41 -11.59 -11.04 -1.91
CA TYR A 41 -10.19 -10.85 -1.53
C TYR A 41 -9.36 -10.13 -2.58
N ASN A 42 -9.56 -10.40 -3.87
CA ASN A 42 -8.77 -9.77 -4.94
C ASN A 42 -9.20 -8.33 -5.23
N LEU A 43 -10.47 -7.96 -4.99
CA LEU A 43 -10.96 -6.61 -5.27
C LEU A 43 -10.93 -5.71 -4.03
N THR A 44 -11.14 -6.25 -2.82
CA THR A 44 -11.28 -5.44 -1.60
C THR A 44 -10.29 -5.83 -0.49
N GLY A 45 -9.57 -6.94 -0.63
CA GLY A 45 -8.68 -7.46 0.39
C GLY A 45 -9.39 -8.06 1.61
N LEU A 46 -10.71 -8.21 1.57
CA LEU A 46 -11.54 -8.68 2.68
C LEU A 46 -12.29 -9.97 2.31
N PRO A 47 -12.61 -10.84 3.29
CA PRO A 47 -13.55 -11.92 3.07
C PRO A 47 -14.97 -11.37 2.82
N PRO A 48 -15.82 -12.08 2.05
CA PRO A 48 -17.23 -11.73 1.94
C PRO A 48 -17.94 -11.92 3.29
N THR A 49 -18.87 -11.04 3.59
CA THR A 49 -19.76 -11.21 4.75
C THR A 49 -20.72 -12.37 4.53
N ARG A 50 -21.27 -12.91 5.63
CA ARG A 50 -22.28 -13.99 5.57
C ARG A 50 -23.50 -13.58 4.74
N ALA A 51 -23.94 -12.33 4.86
CA ALA A 51 -25.08 -11.80 4.12
C ALA A 51 -24.79 -11.72 2.61
N GLU A 52 -23.61 -11.23 2.23
CA GLU A 52 -23.20 -11.17 0.82
C GLU A 52 -23.07 -12.57 0.20
N MET A 53 -22.50 -13.52 0.95
CA MET A 53 -22.41 -14.92 0.50
C MET A 53 -23.79 -15.53 0.30
N ALA A 54 -24.70 -15.39 1.26
CA ALA A 54 -26.06 -15.91 1.15
C ALA A 54 -26.82 -15.28 -0.03
N ALA A 55 -26.71 -13.95 -0.20
CA ALA A 55 -27.34 -13.24 -1.31
C ALA A 55 -26.80 -13.70 -2.67
N PHE A 56 -25.48 -13.84 -2.79
CA PHE A 56 -24.87 -14.32 -4.03
C PHE A 56 -25.27 -15.76 -4.34
N LEU A 57 -25.30 -16.66 -3.37
CA LEU A 57 -25.69 -18.05 -3.61
C LEU A 57 -27.16 -18.20 -4.01
N ALA A 58 -28.03 -17.31 -3.53
CA ALA A 58 -29.44 -17.28 -3.90
C ALA A 58 -29.71 -16.62 -5.27
N ASP A 59 -28.79 -15.81 -5.77
CA ASP A 59 -28.95 -15.11 -7.06
C ASP A 59 -28.63 -16.03 -8.25
N SER A 60 -29.69 -16.48 -8.93
CA SER A 60 -29.60 -17.30 -10.14
C SER A 60 -29.62 -16.49 -11.43
N SER A 61 -29.52 -15.15 -11.37
CA SER A 61 -29.51 -14.33 -12.57
C SER A 61 -28.25 -14.58 -13.41
N PRO A 62 -28.33 -14.46 -14.76
CA PRO A 62 -27.16 -14.67 -15.63
C PRO A 62 -26.06 -13.63 -15.41
N ASP A 63 -26.40 -12.47 -14.85
CA ASP A 63 -25.51 -11.34 -14.54
C ASP A 63 -25.09 -11.28 -13.06
N ALA A 64 -25.34 -12.33 -12.27
CA ALA A 64 -25.08 -12.33 -10.82
C ALA A 64 -23.59 -12.08 -10.48
N VAL A 65 -22.67 -12.62 -11.28
CA VAL A 65 -21.22 -12.44 -11.08
C VAL A 65 -20.82 -10.99 -11.37
N GLU A 66 -21.33 -10.43 -12.46
CA GLU A 66 -21.10 -9.06 -12.91
C GLU A 66 -21.60 -8.06 -11.86
N ARG A 67 -22.78 -8.28 -11.29
CA ARG A 67 -23.32 -7.46 -10.19
C ARG A 67 -22.43 -7.47 -8.96
N VAL A 68 -21.88 -8.63 -8.60
CA VAL A 68 -20.93 -8.75 -7.49
C VAL A 68 -19.64 -7.98 -7.80
N ILE A 69 -19.09 -8.13 -9.00
CA ILE A 69 -17.89 -7.40 -9.45
C ILE A 69 -18.13 -5.89 -9.35
N ASP A 70 -19.23 -5.40 -9.92
CA ASP A 70 -19.57 -3.97 -9.95
C ASP A 70 -19.75 -3.42 -8.52
N ARG A 71 -20.40 -4.18 -7.63
CA ARG A 71 -20.55 -3.84 -6.21
C ARG A 71 -19.21 -3.77 -5.47
N LEU A 72 -18.30 -4.72 -5.72
CA LEU A 72 -16.98 -4.76 -5.07
C LEU A 72 -16.06 -3.65 -5.60
N LEU A 73 -16.09 -3.36 -6.91
CA LEU A 73 -15.37 -2.24 -7.50
C LEU A 73 -15.89 -0.87 -7.02
N ALA A 74 -17.17 -0.76 -6.69
CA ALA A 74 -17.77 0.45 -6.12
C ALA A 74 -17.50 0.64 -4.62
N SER A 75 -17.03 -0.39 -3.91
CA SER A 75 -16.78 -0.33 -2.47
C SER A 75 -15.59 0.58 -2.12
N PRO A 76 -15.63 1.37 -1.03
CA PRO A 76 -14.47 2.13 -0.55
C PRO A 76 -13.24 1.28 -0.23
N GLN A 77 -13.46 0.00 0.12
CA GLN A 77 -12.41 -0.95 0.47
C GLN A 77 -11.58 -1.38 -0.75
N TYR A 78 -12.09 -1.17 -1.97
CA TYR A 78 -11.34 -1.37 -3.21
C TYR A 78 -10.09 -0.50 -3.24
N GLY A 79 -10.24 0.81 -3.05
CA GLY A 79 -9.13 1.76 -3.09
C GLY A 79 -8.12 1.50 -1.99
N GLU A 80 -8.56 1.10 -0.79
CA GLU A 80 -7.67 0.68 0.29
C GLU A 80 -6.81 -0.54 -0.10
N HIS A 81 -7.42 -1.55 -0.73
CA HIS A 81 -6.70 -2.75 -1.17
C HIS A 81 -5.68 -2.43 -2.26
N TRP A 82 -6.11 -1.76 -3.32
CA TRP A 82 -5.27 -1.47 -4.48
C TRP A 82 -4.20 -0.42 -4.18
N ALA A 83 -4.47 0.52 -3.28
CA ALA A 83 -3.46 1.45 -2.80
C ALA A 83 -2.26 0.73 -2.16
N ARG A 84 -2.45 -0.40 -1.45
CA ARG A 84 -1.33 -1.12 -0.84
C ARG A 84 -0.29 -1.55 -1.87
N TYR A 85 -0.73 -2.06 -3.02
CA TYR A 85 0.16 -2.47 -4.10
C TYR A 85 0.89 -1.27 -4.69
N TRP A 86 0.18 -0.16 -4.92
CA TRP A 86 0.81 1.07 -5.41
C TRP A 86 1.83 1.64 -4.41
N LEU A 87 1.57 1.56 -3.12
CA LEU A 87 2.44 2.11 -2.07
C LEU A 87 3.74 1.32 -1.90
N ASP A 88 3.75 0.03 -2.27
CA ASP A 88 4.97 -0.77 -2.36
C ASP A 88 5.87 -0.26 -3.49
N LEU A 89 5.27 0.04 -4.65
CA LEU A 89 5.97 0.66 -5.79
C LEU A 89 6.45 2.07 -5.49
N ALA A 90 5.59 2.88 -4.87
CA ALA A 90 5.91 4.24 -4.47
C ALA A 90 6.88 4.30 -3.27
N ARG A 91 7.35 3.13 -2.76
CA ARG A 91 8.27 2.99 -1.64
C ARG A 91 7.83 3.82 -0.43
N TYR A 92 6.53 3.77 -0.12
CA TYR A 92 5.91 4.58 0.93
C TYR A 92 6.45 4.24 2.32
N ALA A 93 6.76 5.26 3.11
CA ALA A 93 7.02 5.15 4.55
C ALA A 93 6.59 6.41 5.28
N ASP A 94 6.29 6.29 6.58
CA ASP A 94 6.02 7.43 7.45
C ASP A 94 7.32 8.09 7.98
N THR A 95 8.49 7.58 7.57
CA THR A 95 9.82 8.11 7.93
C THR A 95 10.75 8.33 6.72
N ARG A 96 11.67 9.28 6.87
CA ARG A 96 12.65 9.80 5.89
C ARG A 96 13.85 8.91 5.60
N GLY A 97 14.00 7.80 6.31
CA GLY A 97 15.20 6.96 6.20
C GLY A 97 16.39 7.61 6.89
N ASP A 98 17.31 8.14 6.09
CA ASP A 98 18.46 8.94 6.52
C ASP A 98 18.15 10.44 6.37
N PRO A 99 17.48 11.05 7.36
CA PRO A 99 17.28 12.49 7.32
C PRO A 99 18.64 13.21 7.40
N PRO A 100 18.76 14.43 6.85
CA PRO A 100 19.91 15.28 7.10
C PRO A 100 20.23 15.35 8.60
N ARG A 101 21.51 15.40 8.94
CA ARG A 101 21.95 15.36 10.34
C ARG A 101 21.15 16.34 11.20
N ARG A 102 20.59 15.83 12.31
CA ARG A 102 19.81 16.58 13.32
C ARG A 102 18.39 16.97 12.87
N GLU A 103 17.87 16.40 11.79
CA GLU A 103 16.43 16.46 11.49
C GLU A 103 15.69 15.28 12.14
N ASP A 104 14.40 15.50 12.42
CA ASP A 104 13.52 14.42 12.88
C ASP A 104 13.27 13.45 11.71
N PRO A 105 13.38 12.13 11.90
CA PRO A 105 13.20 11.17 10.83
C PRO A 105 11.75 11.04 10.35
N ARG A 106 10.75 11.65 11.00
CA ARG A 106 9.35 11.46 10.63
C ARG A 106 8.89 12.38 9.50
N PHE A 107 7.90 11.89 8.75
CA PHE A 107 7.05 12.69 7.87
C PHE A 107 5.66 12.84 8.52
N PRO A 108 5.37 13.96 9.22
CA PRO A 108 4.08 14.15 9.92
C PRO A 108 2.84 13.97 9.05
N HIS A 109 2.98 14.27 7.75
CA HIS A 109 1.89 14.28 6.79
C HIS A 109 2.05 13.23 5.69
N ALA A 110 2.91 12.21 5.85
CA ALA A 110 3.08 11.17 4.82
C ALA A 110 1.76 10.49 4.43
N TRP A 111 0.91 10.22 5.44
CA TRP A 111 -0.38 9.58 5.29
C TRP A 111 -1.32 10.28 4.30
N THR A 112 -1.13 11.57 4.00
CA THR A 112 -1.96 12.27 3.00
C THR A 112 -1.73 11.75 1.60
N TYR A 113 -0.52 11.30 1.27
CA TYR A 113 -0.26 10.65 -0.02
C TYR A 113 -0.96 9.29 -0.11
N ARG A 114 -0.90 8.49 0.97
CA ARG A 114 -1.63 7.23 1.04
C ARG A 114 -3.12 7.44 0.81
N ASP A 115 -3.71 8.40 1.50
CA ASP A 115 -5.14 8.72 1.37
C ASP A 115 -5.50 9.23 -0.03
N TYR A 116 -4.62 10.03 -0.65
CA TYR A 116 -4.78 10.43 -2.06
C TYR A 116 -4.80 9.21 -2.99
N VAL A 117 -3.90 8.25 -2.80
CA VAL A 117 -3.86 7.03 -3.62
C VAL A 117 -5.16 6.23 -3.44
N ILE A 118 -5.61 6.02 -2.21
CA ILE A 118 -6.89 5.33 -1.91
C ILE A 118 -8.04 6.01 -2.67
N ASP A 119 -8.13 7.33 -2.58
CA ASP A 119 -9.18 8.12 -3.24
C ASP A 119 -9.07 8.12 -4.78
N ALA A 120 -7.84 8.15 -5.33
CA ALA A 120 -7.62 8.06 -6.78
C ALA A 120 -8.10 6.72 -7.35
N PHE A 121 -7.78 5.60 -6.69
CA PHE A 121 -8.30 4.29 -7.09
C PHE A 121 -9.83 4.21 -6.91
N ASN A 122 -10.38 4.69 -5.80
CA ASN A 122 -11.82 4.64 -5.55
C ASN A 122 -12.64 5.46 -6.56
N ARG A 123 -12.14 6.62 -6.99
CA ARG A 123 -12.77 7.44 -8.04
C ARG A 123 -12.49 6.95 -9.46
N ASP A 124 -11.67 5.91 -9.60
CA ASP A 124 -11.19 5.41 -10.90
C ASP A 124 -10.56 6.54 -11.73
N LEU A 125 -9.68 7.32 -11.09
CA LEU A 125 -8.95 8.39 -11.76
C LEU A 125 -8.20 7.79 -12.97
N PRO A 126 -8.39 8.33 -14.19
CA PRO A 126 -7.68 7.86 -15.37
C PRO A 126 -6.18 7.75 -15.11
N TYR A 127 -5.60 6.60 -15.45
CA TYR A 127 -4.20 6.30 -15.08
C TYR A 127 -3.19 7.28 -15.69
N ASP A 128 -3.45 7.77 -16.90
CA ASP A 128 -2.67 8.85 -17.53
C ASP A 128 -2.70 10.14 -16.69
N GLN A 129 -3.87 10.55 -16.21
CA GLN A 129 -4.02 11.69 -15.32
C GLN A 129 -3.37 11.43 -13.95
N PHE A 130 -3.47 10.21 -13.43
CA PHE A 130 -2.78 9.81 -12.20
C PHE A 130 -1.27 9.97 -12.34
N ILE A 131 -0.66 9.57 -13.46
CA ILE A 131 0.77 9.79 -13.76
C ILE A 131 1.11 11.28 -13.74
N LEU A 132 0.30 12.13 -14.38
CA LEU A 132 0.52 13.58 -14.37
C LEU A 132 0.50 14.14 -12.95
N GLU A 133 -0.41 13.67 -12.10
CA GLU A 133 -0.49 14.09 -10.71
C GLU A 133 0.71 13.60 -9.87
N GLN A 134 1.16 12.35 -10.05
CA GLN A 134 2.32 11.80 -9.32
C GLN A 134 3.60 12.63 -9.58
N LEU A 135 3.77 13.16 -10.79
CA LEU A 135 5.01 13.81 -11.22
C LEU A 135 4.94 15.35 -11.21
N ALA A 136 3.76 15.92 -11.42
CA ALA A 136 3.61 17.35 -11.70
C ALA A 136 2.28 17.96 -11.20
N ALA A 137 1.65 17.43 -10.14
CA ALA A 137 0.37 17.97 -9.64
C ALA A 137 0.39 19.49 -9.37
N ASP A 138 1.50 20.06 -8.91
CA ASP A 138 1.66 21.50 -8.69
C ASP A 138 1.50 22.32 -9.99
N ARG A 139 1.86 21.74 -11.13
CA ARG A 139 1.75 22.36 -12.46
C ARG A 139 0.37 22.23 -13.07
N LEU A 140 -0.46 21.30 -12.59
CA LEU A 140 -1.84 21.11 -13.06
C LEU A 140 -2.82 22.11 -12.43
N LEU A 141 -2.42 22.74 -11.32
CA LEU A 141 -3.25 23.74 -10.64
C LEU A 141 -3.02 25.14 -11.21
N PRO A 142 -4.03 26.04 -11.18
CA PRO A 142 -3.85 27.46 -11.48
C PRO A 142 -2.78 28.08 -10.58
N ALA A 143 -2.00 29.03 -11.08
CA ALA A 143 -0.88 29.64 -10.34
C ALA A 143 -1.28 30.22 -8.96
N ALA A 144 -2.49 30.80 -8.87
CA ALA A 144 -3.04 31.30 -7.60
C ALA A 144 -3.24 30.18 -6.57
N SER A 145 -3.64 28.99 -7.00
CA SER A 145 -3.86 27.81 -6.16
C SER A 145 -2.56 27.11 -5.74
N ARG A 146 -1.42 27.50 -6.33
CA ARG A 146 -0.07 27.00 -5.97
C ARG A 146 0.53 27.73 -4.75
N HIS A 147 0.02 28.91 -4.38
CA HIS A 147 0.59 29.75 -3.33
C HIS A 147 -0.14 29.66 -1.96
N ARG A 148 0.63 29.92 -0.89
CA ARG A 148 0.34 29.68 0.54
C ARG A 148 -0.98 30.24 1.10
N ALA A 149 -1.66 31.17 0.43
CA ALA A 149 -2.72 31.98 1.04
C ALA A 149 -3.95 32.25 0.14
N SER A 150 -4.10 31.54 -0.99
CA SER A 150 -5.31 31.73 -1.80
C SER A 150 -6.51 30.99 -1.16
N PRO A 151 -7.74 31.50 -1.16
CA PRO A 151 -8.93 30.67 -0.93
C PRO A 151 -9.00 29.67 -2.10
N ALA A 152 -9.05 28.36 -1.84
CA ALA A 152 -8.96 27.39 -2.92
C ALA A 152 -10.14 27.53 -3.89
N SER A 153 -9.84 27.48 -5.20
CA SER A 153 -10.70 26.82 -6.17
C SER A 153 -10.85 25.35 -5.73
N SER A 154 -12.02 24.96 -5.22
CA SER A 154 -12.41 23.62 -4.74
C SER A 154 -11.45 22.83 -3.81
N GLU A 155 -11.99 22.16 -2.79
CA GLU A 155 -11.19 21.29 -1.88
C GLU A 155 -10.48 20.16 -2.65
N THR A 156 -11.11 19.64 -3.69
CA THR A 156 -10.64 18.56 -4.58
C THR A 156 -9.38 18.90 -5.35
N ASP A 157 -9.19 20.17 -5.75
CA ASP A 157 -8.01 20.57 -6.51
C ASP A 157 -6.76 20.59 -5.62
N ARG A 158 -6.89 20.95 -4.34
CA ARG A 158 -5.75 20.96 -3.41
C ARG A 158 -5.29 19.58 -3.04
N THR A 159 -6.20 18.62 -2.87
CA THR A 159 -5.83 17.25 -2.52
C THR A 159 -4.95 16.59 -3.57
N ARG A 160 -5.00 17.03 -4.84
CA ARG A 160 -4.06 16.59 -5.90
C ARG A 160 -2.59 16.84 -5.55
N LEU A 161 -2.28 17.89 -4.78
CA LEU A 161 -0.90 18.16 -4.35
C LEU A 161 -0.31 17.02 -3.53
N ALA A 162 -1.14 16.23 -2.83
CA ALA A 162 -0.66 15.09 -2.07
C ALA A 162 -0.02 14.02 -2.97
N ALA A 163 -0.38 13.95 -4.25
CA ALA A 163 0.17 13.01 -5.24
C ALA A 163 1.70 13.10 -5.38
N LEU A 164 2.28 14.29 -5.18
CA LEU A 164 3.73 14.51 -5.20
C LEU A 164 4.47 13.81 -4.05
N GLY A 165 3.74 13.18 -3.12
CA GLY A 165 4.28 12.19 -2.18
C GLY A 165 5.12 11.11 -2.88
N PHE A 166 4.76 10.72 -4.11
CA PHE A 166 5.51 9.77 -4.94
C PHE A 166 6.99 10.13 -5.12
N LEU A 167 7.29 11.41 -5.30
CA LEU A 167 8.65 11.94 -5.50
C LEU A 167 9.31 12.39 -4.19
N THR A 168 8.54 12.66 -3.14
CA THR A 168 9.02 13.36 -1.93
C THR A 168 9.11 12.48 -0.69
N LEU A 169 8.40 11.35 -0.64
CA LEU A 169 8.39 10.41 0.50
C LEU A 169 9.45 9.30 0.39
N GLY A 170 10.51 9.49 -0.40
CA GLY A 170 11.67 8.59 -0.48
C GLY A 170 12.68 8.75 0.67
N ASN A 171 13.77 7.98 0.62
CA ASN A 171 14.91 8.16 1.52
C ASN A 171 15.58 9.53 1.25
N GLN A 172 16.01 10.24 2.30
CA GLN A 172 16.69 11.53 2.17
C GLN A 172 18.22 11.43 2.06
N PHE A 173 18.83 10.24 2.24
CA PHE A 173 20.27 10.00 2.02
C PHE A 173 21.20 11.05 2.68
N ASP A 174 20.94 11.41 3.94
CA ASP A 174 21.62 12.50 4.68
C ASP A 174 21.56 13.88 4.00
N GLY A 175 20.61 14.11 3.10
CA GLY A 175 20.48 15.31 2.28
C GLY A 175 21.35 15.33 1.02
N ARG A 176 21.93 14.19 0.60
CA ARG A 176 22.69 14.10 -0.65
C ARG A 176 21.77 14.21 -1.86
N ARG A 177 21.76 15.40 -2.48
CA ARG A 177 20.87 15.74 -3.62
C ARG A 177 20.94 14.72 -4.76
N ASN A 178 22.15 14.28 -5.13
CA ASN A 178 22.33 13.39 -6.30
C ASN A 178 21.73 12.00 -6.05
N ASP A 179 21.76 11.51 -4.80
CA ASP A 179 21.18 10.21 -4.45
C ASP A 179 19.65 10.30 -4.35
N ILE A 180 19.11 11.42 -3.86
CA ILE A 180 17.67 11.69 -3.90
C ILE A 180 17.16 11.72 -5.35
N ILE A 181 17.87 12.40 -6.25
CA ILE A 181 17.48 12.45 -7.67
C ILE A 181 17.60 11.07 -8.33
N ALA A 182 18.64 10.30 -8.01
CA ALA A 182 18.79 8.93 -8.51
C ALA A 182 17.59 8.07 -8.10
N ASP A 183 17.14 8.17 -6.85
CA ASP A 183 15.93 7.50 -6.34
C ASP A 183 14.64 7.98 -7.04
N GLN A 184 14.52 9.28 -7.35
CA GLN A 184 13.39 9.83 -8.12
C GLN A 184 13.35 9.31 -9.56
N ILE A 185 14.50 9.18 -10.22
CA ILE A 185 14.61 8.56 -11.54
C ILE A 185 14.24 7.07 -11.45
N ASP A 186 14.78 6.35 -10.46
CA ASP A 186 14.55 4.91 -10.29
C ASP A 186 13.07 4.59 -10.09
N VAL A 187 12.39 5.26 -9.15
CA VAL A 187 10.94 5.03 -8.96
C VAL A 187 10.14 5.38 -10.19
N THR A 188 10.45 6.49 -10.87
CA THR A 188 9.64 6.98 -11.99
C THR A 188 9.74 6.00 -13.16
N THR A 189 10.96 5.55 -13.46
CA THR A 189 11.23 4.69 -14.62
C THR A 189 10.80 3.25 -14.37
N LYS A 190 10.96 2.71 -13.16
CA LYS A 190 10.42 1.38 -12.82
C LYS A 190 8.90 1.36 -12.74
N ALA A 191 8.29 2.30 -12.02
CA ALA A 191 6.85 2.28 -11.77
C ALA A 191 6.04 2.42 -13.06
N PHE A 192 6.42 3.38 -13.92
CA PHE A 192 5.62 3.72 -15.10
C PHE A 192 6.11 3.09 -16.41
N LEU A 193 7.42 2.87 -16.55
CA LEU A 193 8.01 2.36 -17.79
C LEU A 193 8.51 0.92 -17.66
N GLY A 194 8.62 0.37 -16.45
CA GLY A 194 9.22 -0.95 -16.24
C GLY A 194 10.68 -1.00 -16.71
N LEU A 195 11.44 0.10 -16.58
CA LEU A 195 12.83 0.17 -17.04
C LEU A 195 13.78 0.50 -15.89
N THR A 196 14.98 -0.10 -15.91
CA THR A 196 16.04 0.11 -14.92
C THR A 196 17.01 1.24 -15.31
N VAL A 197 16.48 2.43 -15.63
CA VAL A 197 17.28 3.58 -16.11
C VAL A 197 18.35 4.03 -15.11
N ALA A 198 18.13 3.84 -13.80
CA ALA A 198 19.09 4.22 -12.77
C ALA A 198 20.47 3.55 -12.91
N CYS A 199 20.55 2.38 -13.56
CA CYS A 199 21.82 1.72 -13.88
C CYS A 199 22.67 2.54 -14.85
N ALA A 200 22.06 3.41 -15.67
CA ALA A 200 22.76 4.28 -16.61
C ALA A 200 23.43 5.52 -15.96
N ARG A 201 23.46 5.60 -14.63
CA ARG A 201 24.06 6.73 -13.88
C ARG A 201 25.56 6.89 -14.11
N CYS A 202 26.27 5.77 -14.19
CA CYS A 202 27.74 5.73 -14.20
C CYS A 202 28.33 5.33 -15.56
N HIS A 203 27.58 4.56 -16.35
CA HIS A 203 27.94 4.08 -17.68
C HIS A 203 26.64 3.82 -18.46
N ASP A 204 26.72 3.67 -19.78
CA ASP A 204 25.53 3.32 -20.58
C ASP A 204 24.94 2.00 -20.09
N HIS A 205 23.62 1.87 -20.12
CA HIS A 205 22.96 0.69 -19.57
C HIS A 205 23.52 -0.59 -20.18
N LYS A 206 23.76 -1.60 -19.33
CA LYS A 206 24.52 -2.79 -19.73
C LYS A 206 23.85 -3.61 -20.85
N PHE A 207 22.52 -3.65 -20.84
CA PHE A 207 21.73 -4.54 -21.71
C PHE A 207 20.70 -3.83 -22.58
N ASP A 208 20.33 -2.61 -22.21
CA ASP A 208 19.31 -1.84 -22.91
C ASP A 208 19.99 -0.65 -23.58
N PRO A 209 19.51 -0.18 -24.73
CA PRO A 209 20.10 0.96 -25.43
C PRO A 209 19.70 2.28 -24.75
N ILE A 210 20.07 2.44 -23.48
CA ILE A 210 19.82 3.62 -22.66
C ILE A 210 21.17 4.27 -22.36
N PRO A 211 21.55 5.33 -23.09
CA PRO A 211 22.82 6.00 -22.88
C PRO A 211 22.84 6.77 -21.55
N THR A 212 24.03 7.01 -21.03
CA THR A 212 24.26 7.83 -19.83
C THR A 212 23.66 9.24 -20.01
N GLU A 213 23.68 9.78 -21.24
CA GLU A 213 23.05 11.06 -21.57
C GLU A 213 21.55 11.09 -21.26
N ASP A 214 20.84 9.97 -21.39
CA ASP A 214 19.41 9.88 -21.11
C ASP A 214 19.13 9.94 -19.61
N TYR A 215 19.94 9.23 -18.81
CA TYR A 215 19.89 9.35 -17.36
C TYR A 215 20.09 10.81 -16.93
N TYR A 216 21.09 11.51 -17.49
CA TYR A 216 21.33 12.92 -17.12
C TYR A 216 20.31 13.90 -17.70
N SER A 217 19.63 13.54 -18.80
CA SER A 217 18.49 14.29 -19.32
C SER A 217 17.33 14.27 -18.31
N LEU A 218 17.03 13.10 -17.72
CA LEU A 218 16.05 12.96 -16.64
C LEU A 218 16.54 13.57 -15.32
N TYR A 219 17.83 13.43 -15.00
CA TYR A 219 18.45 14.09 -13.85
C TYR A 219 18.21 15.59 -13.90
N GLY A 220 18.40 16.22 -15.07
CA GLY A 220 18.12 17.64 -15.26
C GLY A 220 16.68 18.00 -14.90
N VAL A 221 15.69 17.15 -15.19
CA VAL A 221 14.28 17.39 -14.81
C VAL A 221 14.13 17.53 -13.30
N PHE A 222 14.57 16.52 -12.55
CA PHE A 222 14.42 16.51 -11.08
C PHE A 222 15.37 17.49 -10.38
N ALA A 223 16.54 17.75 -10.95
CA ALA A 223 17.50 18.73 -10.44
C ALA A 223 16.96 20.17 -10.48
N ASN A 224 15.94 20.46 -11.28
CA ASN A 224 15.30 21.77 -11.36
C ASN A 224 14.04 21.87 -10.48
N SER A 225 13.99 21.09 -9.41
CA SER A 225 12.88 21.12 -8.46
C SER A 225 13.36 21.21 -7.00
N VAL A 226 12.52 21.76 -6.12
CA VAL A 226 12.82 21.98 -4.70
C VAL A 226 11.62 21.67 -3.81
N VAL A 227 11.89 21.14 -2.61
CA VAL A 227 10.87 21.01 -1.56
C VAL A 227 10.74 22.37 -0.86
N PRO A 228 9.52 22.94 -0.71
CA PRO A 228 9.35 24.21 -0.02
C PRO A 228 9.65 24.06 1.47
N ARG A 229 10.17 25.13 2.08
CA ARG A 229 10.43 25.16 3.54
C ARG A 229 9.17 24.96 4.38
N GLU A 230 8.03 25.44 3.90
CA GLU A 230 6.72 25.22 4.52
C GLU A 230 5.82 24.55 3.50
N LEU A 231 5.32 23.38 3.87
CA LEU A 231 4.45 22.56 3.04
C LEU A 231 3.08 23.23 2.87
N PRO A 232 2.43 23.16 1.69
CA PRO A 232 1.11 23.75 1.49
C PRO A 232 0.04 23.05 2.34
N ILE A 233 -0.95 23.82 2.78
CA ILE A 233 -2.10 23.30 3.54
C ILE A 233 -3.07 22.64 2.55
N LEU A 234 -3.39 21.38 2.81
CA LEU A 234 -4.43 20.62 2.11
C LEU A 234 -5.81 20.91 2.68
N ARG A 235 -5.94 20.74 4.00
CA ARG A 235 -7.18 20.96 4.74
C ARG A 235 -6.91 21.85 5.94
N PRO A 236 -7.75 22.87 6.18
CA PRO A 236 -7.62 23.70 7.37
C PRO A 236 -7.85 22.85 8.62
N ALA A 237 -7.38 23.37 9.76
CA ALA A 237 -7.62 22.73 11.04
C ALA A 237 -9.12 22.80 11.42
N PRO A 238 -9.66 21.77 12.09
CA PRO A 238 -11.10 21.62 12.30
C PRO A 238 -11.69 22.58 13.35
N SER A 239 -10.87 23.21 14.20
CA SER A 239 -11.33 24.07 15.29
C SER A 239 -10.52 25.37 15.36
N PRO A 240 -11.17 26.56 15.35
CA PRO A 240 -10.49 27.85 15.48
C PRO A 240 -9.63 27.96 16.75
N ASP A 241 -10.19 27.60 17.92
CA ASP A 241 -9.49 27.68 19.21
C ASP A 241 -8.27 26.75 19.25
N ALA A 242 -8.42 25.52 18.76
CA ALA A 242 -7.31 24.58 18.67
C ALA A 242 -6.23 25.08 17.70
N THR A 243 -6.64 25.76 16.62
CA THR A 243 -5.72 26.36 15.63
C THR A 243 -4.93 27.50 16.24
N GLU A 244 -5.55 28.33 17.08
CA GLU A 244 -4.86 29.43 17.76
C GLU A 244 -3.79 28.90 18.74
N ASP A 245 -4.13 27.91 19.57
CA ASP A 245 -3.16 27.25 20.48
C ASP A 245 -2.02 26.61 19.69
N TYR A 246 -2.35 25.91 18.59
CA TYR A 246 -1.35 25.34 17.69
C TYR A 246 -0.39 26.41 17.15
N LEU A 247 -0.91 27.52 16.64
CA LEU A 247 -0.11 28.60 16.06
C LEU A 247 0.74 29.28 17.13
N ALA A 248 0.22 29.47 18.35
CA ALA A 248 0.96 30.04 19.47
C ALA A 248 2.17 29.16 19.83
N ARG A 249 1.95 27.86 20.07
CA ARG A 249 3.03 26.89 20.36
C ARG A 249 4.02 26.77 19.22
N ARG A 250 3.55 26.77 17.98
CA ARG A 250 4.42 26.71 16.79
C ARG A 250 5.32 27.94 16.72
N ARG A 251 4.79 29.14 16.97
CA ARG A 251 5.58 30.39 17.02
C ARG A 251 6.66 30.32 18.10
N GLU A 252 6.32 29.82 19.29
CA GLU A 252 7.28 29.62 20.39
C GLU A 252 8.44 28.71 19.98
N TRP A 253 8.15 27.52 19.43
CA TRP A 253 9.19 26.58 19.00
C TRP A 253 10.04 27.12 17.85
N LEU A 254 9.43 27.84 16.89
CA LEU A 254 10.14 28.47 15.79
C LEU A 254 11.06 29.61 16.27
N ALA A 255 10.61 30.41 17.24
CA ALA A 255 11.45 31.44 17.87
C ALA A 255 12.65 30.79 18.57
N ARG A 256 12.42 29.72 19.34
CA ARG A 256 13.51 28.97 19.99
C ARG A 256 14.48 28.34 18.99
N GLU A 257 13.98 27.82 17.86
CA GLU A 257 14.87 27.31 16.80
C GLU A 257 15.75 28.42 16.21
N GLN A 258 15.20 29.62 15.99
CA GLN A 258 15.97 30.76 15.51
C GLN A 258 17.04 31.20 16.52
N GLU A 259 16.70 31.30 17.81
CA GLU A 259 17.66 31.58 18.88
C GLU A 259 18.84 30.59 18.86
N LEU A 260 18.55 29.28 18.82
CA LEU A 260 19.57 28.24 18.76
C LEU A 260 20.47 28.37 17.52
N LEU A 261 19.91 28.76 16.36
CA LEU A 261 20.70 29.02 15.15
C LEU A 261 21.63 30.23 15.33
N LEU A 262 21.19 31.29 16.02
CA LEU A 262 22.04 32.42 16.36
C LEU A 262 23.14 32.00 17.34
N GLU A 263 22.82 31.22 18.38
CA GLU A 263 23.80 30.70 19.34
C GLU A 263 24.88 29.83 18.66
N PHE A 264 24.49 28.95 17.72
CA PHE A 264 25.44 28.19 16.92
C PHE A 264 26.35 29.09 16.06
N ARG A 265 25.79 30.15 15.48
CA ARG A 265 26.55 31.12 14.68
C ARG A 265 27.56 31.87 15.55
N ASN A 266 27.16 32.29 16.73
CA ASN A 266 28.01 32.99 17.69
C ASN A 266 29.13 32.08 18.21
N LEU A 267 28.81 30.82 18.56
CA LEU A 267 29.81 29.83 18.98
C LEU A 267 30.87 29.60 17.89
N ARG A 268 30.44 29.50 16.62
CA ARG A 268 31.36 29.38 15.47
C ARG A 268 32.26 30.60 15.29
N ARG A 269 31.74 31.82 15.54
CA ARG A 269 32.48 33.08 15.39
C ARG A 269 33.44 33.35 16.55
N SER A 270 33.10 32.91 17.76
CA SER A 270 33.85 33.22 18.99
C SER A 270 35.26 32.62 19.08
N GLY A 271 35.69 31.79 18.12
CA GLY A 271 36.96 31.06 18.15
C GLY A 271 37.02 29.95 19.20
N ASN A 272 36.27 30.07 20.30
CA ASN A 272 36.16 29.12 21.38
C ASN A 272 35.25 27.94 20.98
N ARG A 273 35.88 26.81 20.60
CA ARG A 273 35.18 25.59 20.15
C ARG A 273 34.75 24.71 21.33
N ASP A 274 34.12 25.29 22.35
CA ASP A 274 33.64 24.52 23.51
C ASP A 274 32.82 23.29 23.04
N PRO A 275 33.37 22.06 23.16
CA PRO A 275 32.72 20.86 22.68
C PRO A 275 31.46 20.54 23.50
N GLU A 276 31.41 20.92 24.76
CA GLU A 276 30.26 20.68 25.64
C GLU A 276 29.09 21.59 25.29
N ARG A 277 29.33 22.90 25.17
CA ARG A 277 28.30 23.83 24.70
C ARG A 277 27.79 23.43 23.33
N ARG A 278 28.67 23.04 22.41
CA ARG A 278 28.26 22.53 21.09
C ARG A 278 27.36 21.29 21.20
N ARG A 279 27.70 20.32 22.06
CA ARG A 279 26.86 19.12 22.32
C ARG A 279 25.52 19.48 22.95
N GLN A 280 25.48 20.48 23.84
CA GLN A 280 24.25 20.98 24.43
C GLN A 280 23.33 21.61 23.37
N LEU A 281 23.83 22.55 22.58
CA LEU A 281 23.07 23.19 21.50
C LEU A 281 22.51 22.17 20.50
N ILE A 282 23.27 21.11 20.20
CA ILE A 282 22.80 20.02 19.32
C ILE A 282 21.62 19.29 19.94
N ARG A 283 21.70 18.92 21.23
CA ARG A 283 20.62 18.25 21.95
C ARG A 283 19.37 19.12 22.04
N GLU A 284 19.53 20.42 22.30
CA GLU A 284 18.43 21.37 22.34
C GLU A 284 17.78 21.56 20.97
N GLN A 285 18.57 21.69 19.90
CA GLN A 285 18.06 21.78 18.53
C GLN A 285 17.26 20.53 18.14
N GLN A 286 17.77 19.33 18.46
CA GLN A 286 17.05 18.08 18.23
C GLN A 286 15.73 18.03 19.00
N ARG A 287 15.71 18.49 20.25
CA ARG A 287 14.51 18.55 21.09
C ARG A 287 13.46 19.51 20.51
N VAL A 288 13.86 20.71 20.11
CA VAL A 288 12.95 21.71 19.51
C VAL A 288 12.34 21.18 18.21
N ARG A 289 13.16 20.60 17.33
CA ARG A 289 12.68 20.01 16.07
C ARG A 289 11.73 18.85 16.31
N LYS A 290 12.05 17.96 17.25
CA LYS A 290 11.16 16.85 17.64
C LYS A 290 9.82 17.39 18.16
N ASN A 291 9.83 18.42 19.01
CA ASN A 291 8.60 19.01 19.53
C ASN A 291 7.77 19.67 18.43
N LEU A 292 8.40 20.31 17.45
CA LEU A 292 7.72 20.87 16.28
C LEU A 292 7.07 19.76 15.45
N THR A 293 7.78 18.65 15.22
CA THR A 293 7.24 17.46 14.54
C THR A 293 6.11 16.81 15.35
N ASP A 294 6.23 16.71 16.68
CA ASP A 294 5.18 16.19 17.57
C ASP A 294 3.94 17.09 17.49
N LEU A 295 4.11 18.41 17.50
CA LEU A 295 3.04 19.39 17.37
C LEU A 295 2.31 19.23 16.03
N GLU A 296 3.03 19.18 14.91
CA GLU A 296 2.43 18.94 13.58
C GLU A 296 1.73 17.56 13.49
N SER A 297 2.24 16.54 14.19
CA SER A 297 1.73 15.18 14.11
C SER A 297 0.54 14.89 15.02
N THR A 298 0.44 15.54 16.18
CA THR A 298 -0.51 15.14 17.24
C THR A 298 -1.51 16.21 17.62
N HIS A 299 -1.21 17.49 17.39
CA HIS A 299 -2.06 18.58 17.85
C HIS A 299 -3.37 18.63 17.04
N PRO A 300 -4.56 18.74 17.67
CA PRO A 300 -5.84 18.78 16.97
C PRO A 300 -5.99 20.02 16.07
N GLY A 301 -5.33 21.13 16.43
CA GLY A 301 -5.26 22.34 15.62
C GLY A 301 -4.19 22.38 14.53
N ALA A 302 -3.44 21.30 14.30
CA ALA A 302 -2.45 21.27 13.23
C ALA A 302 -3.15 21.10 11.86
N PRO A 303 -2.87 21.97 10.86
CA PRO A 303 -3.43 21.82 9.53
C PRO A 303 -2.81 20.60 8.83
N VAL A 304 -3.60 19.94 7.99
CA VAL A 304 -3.13 18.83 7.15
C VAL A 304 -2.36 19.41 5.97
N ARG A 305 -1.16 18.90 5.68
CA ARG A 305 -0.30 19.44 4.61
C ARG A 305 0.09 18.39 3.58
N ALA A 306 0.47 18.81 2.38
CA ALA A 306 1.00 17.91 1.35
C ALA A 306 2.53 17.97 1.28
N HIS A 307 3.16 16.81 1.09
CA HIS A 307 4.56 16.76 0.68
C HIS A 307 4.65 17.06 -0.82
N VAL A 308 5.18 18.24 -1.17
CA VAL A 308 5.20 18.75 -2.55
C VAL A 308 6.60 19.08 -3.03
N LEU A 309 6.71 19.22 -4.34
CA LEU A 309 7.89 19.67 -5.05
C LEU A 309 7.48 20.81 -5.98
N PHE A 310 8.26 21.88 -6.01
CA PHE A 310 8.04 23.02 -6.92
C PHE A 310 9.21 23.18 -7.87
N ASP A 311 8.91 23.67 -9.08
CA ASP A 311 9.93 24.05 -10.05
C ASP A 311 10.75 25.25 -9.55
N VAL A 312 12.03 25.29 -9.91
CA VAL A 312 12.85 26.48 -9.72
C VAL A 312 12.54 27.54 -10.77
N ASP A 313 12.71 28.82 -10.43
CA ASP A 313 12.39 29.94 -11.32
C ASP A 313 13.23 29.96 -12.62
N ARG A 314 14.46 29.46 -12.56
CA ARG A 314 15.41 29.45 -13.69
C ARG A 314 15.93 28.03 -13.91
N PRO A 315 15.17 27.18 -14.62
CA PRO A 315 15.57 25.83 -14.89
C PRO A 315 16.76 25.80 -15.87
N ARG A 316 17.64 24.81 -15.73
CA ARG A 316 18.82 24.64 -16.59
C ARG A 316 19.09 23.18 -16.92
N ASP A 317 19.72 22.96 -18.06
CA ASP A 317 20.23 21.66 -18.44
C ASP A 317 21.41 21.23 -17.54
N TYR A 318 21.69 19.93 -17.49
CA TYR A 318 22.63 19.36 -16.52
C TYR A 318 23.80 18.65 -17.20
N PRO A 319 25.05 18.79 -16.71
CA PRO A 319 26.19 18.05 -17.23
C PRO A 319 26.11 16.57 -16.90
N VAL A 320 26.51 15.72 -17.84
CA VAL A 320 26.77 14.30 -17.59
C VAL A 320 27.87 14.20 -16.54
N LEU A 321 27.59 13.58 -15.39
CA LEU A 321 28.63 13.31 -14.40
C LEU A 321 29.32 12.01 -14.79
N ILE A 322 30.58 12.11 -15.21
CA ILE A 322 31.36 10.97 -15.69
C ILE A 322 31.53 9.98 -14.52
N ARG A 323 31.13 8.73 -14.73
CA ARG A 323 31.08 7.68 -13.69
C ARG A 323 30.20 8.04 -12.48
N GLY A 324 29.28 8.99 -12.62
CA GLY A 324 28.43 9.46 -11.53
C GLY A 324 29.12 10.40 -10.54
N GLU A 325 30.35 10.84 -10.83
CA GLU A 325 31.18 11.64 -9.93
C GLU A 325 30.85 13.14 -10.02
N PRO A 326 30.37 13.80 -8.95
CA PRO A 326 29.94 15.19 -9.02
C PRO A 326 31.05 16.19 -9.36
N GLY A 327 32.30 15.83 -9.07
CA GLY A 327 33.48 16.65 -9.40
C GLY A 327 33.97 16.48 -10.84
N ASN A 328 33.40 15.54 -11.60
CA ASN A 328 33.85 15.20 -12.96
C ASN A 328 32.71 15.41 -13.96
N ALA A 329 32.49 16.67 -14.32
CA ALA A 329 31.43 17.08 -15.23
C ALA A 329 31.88 16.97 -16.70
N GLY A 330 31.11 16.25 -17.50
CA GLY A 330 31.24 16.17 -18.96
C GLY A 330 30.29 17.13 -19.68
N LYS A 331 29.85 16.72 -20.88
CA LYS A 331 28.96 17.51 -21.75
C LYS A 331 27.61 17.77 -21.08
N THR A 332 27.10 19.00 -21.23
CA THR A 332 25.73 19.34 -20.83
C THR A 332 24.73 18.76 -21.82
N VAL A 333 23.75 18.03 -21.30
CA VAL A 333 22.70 17.40 -22.10
C VAL A 333 21.36 18.09 -21.83
N PRO A 334 20.55 18.35 -22.87
CA PRO A 334 19.26 18.97 -22.67
C PRO A 334 18.32 18.04 -21.90
N ARG A 335 17.42 18.60 -21.10
CA ARG A 335 16.31 17.84 -20.52
C ARG A 335 15.40 17.35 -21.64
N ARG A 336 15.12 16.05 -21.69
CA ARG A 336 14.29 15.39 -22.73
C ARG A 336 13.92 13.98 -22.30
N PHE A 337 12.99 13.36 -23.01
CA PHE A 337 12.57 11.98 -22.77
C PHE A 337 13.61 10.96 -23.24
N LEU A 338 13.44 9.67 -22.90
CA LEU A 338 14.37 8.58 -23.28
C LEU A 338 14.38 8.37 -24.80
N GLU A 339 15.57 8.14 -25.37
CA GLU A 339 15.77 7.91 -26.80
C GLU A 339 15.02 6.70 -27.32
N ILE A 340 15.14 5.58 -26.61
CA ILE A 340 14.52 4.30 -26.96
C ILE A 340 12.98 4.38 -27.03
N LEU A 341 12.37 5.35 -26.34
CA LEU A 341 10.92 5.58 -26.33
C LEU A 341 10.49 6.81 -27.13
N SER A 342 11.40 7.41 -27.90
CA SER A 342 11.13 8.60 -28.72
C SER A 342 11.48 8.32 -30.19
N PRO A 343 10.70 7.47 -30.91
CA PRO A 343 10.95 7.20 -32.31
C PRO A 343 10.73 8.47 -33.14
N GLY A 344 11.80 8.97 -33.78
CA GLY A 344 11.74 10.19 -34.61
C GLY A 344 12.23 11.44 -33.87
N GLU A 345 11.39 12.48 -33.81
CA GLU A 345 11.76 13.75 -33.19
C GLU A 345 11.83 13.63 -31.66
N ARG A 346 12.94 14.08 -31.08
CA ARG A 346 13.20 14.06 -29.64
C ARG A 346 13.40 15.48 -29.11
N PRO A 347 12.32 16.29 -28.98
CA PRO A 347 12.43 17.68 -28.59
C PRO A 347 12.89 17.83 -27.13
N PRO A 348 13.67 18.88 -26.81
CA PRO A 348 14.01 19.20 -25.44
C PRO A 348 12.81 19.76 -24.67
N PHE A 349 12.76 19.47 -23.37
CA PHE A 349 11.78 20.01 -22.42
C PHE A 349 12.11 21.48 -22.09
N ARG A 350 11.09 22.35 -22.22
CA ARG A 350 11.26 23.81 -22.10
C ARG A 350 10.42 24.45 -21.00
N ASP A 351 9.36 23.81 -20.51
CA ASP A 351 8.47 24.39 -19.50
C ASP A 351 8.88 23.98 -18.07
N GLY A 352 9.21 24.99 -17.26
CA GLY A 352 9.58 24.81 -15.85
C GLY A 352 10.72 23.80 -15.70
N SER A 353 10.60 22.89 -14.73
CA SER A 353 11.57 21.82 -14.52
C SER A 353 11.61 20.80 -15.67
N GLY A 354 10.56 20.70 -16.47
CA GLY A 354 10.33 19.60 -17.41
C GLY A 354 9.54 18.44 -16.80
N ARG A 355 9.14 18.49 -15.52
CA ARG A 355 8.36 17.41 -14.88
C ARG A 355 7.01 17.17 -15.55
N LEU A 356 6.30 18.24 -15.94
CA LEU A 356 5.02 18.11 -16.62
C LEU A 356 5.18 17.52 -18.04
N GLU A 357 6.22 17.91 -18.77
CA GLU A 357 6.53 17.36 -20.09
C GLU A 357 6.96 15.90 -20.00
N LEU A 358 7.79 15.54 -19.01
CA LEU A 358 8.13 14.15 -18.70
C LEU A 358 6.87 13.33 -18.39
N ALA A 359 5.98 13.86 -17.54
CA ALA A 359 4.75 13.17 -17.19
C ALA A 359 3.84 12.94 -18.39
N ARG A 360 3.72 13.93 -19.30
CA ARG A 360 2.99 13.79 -20.56
C ARG A 360 3.62 12.77 -21.51
N ALA A 361 4.95 12.72 -21.60
CA ALA A 361 5.65 11.73 -22.42
C ALA A 361 5.46 10.30 -21.89
N ILE A 362 5.41 10.13 -20.57
CA ILE A 362 5.10 8.84 -19.94
C ILE A 362 3.62 8.49 -20.16
N ALA A 363 2.70 9.43 -19.92
CA ALA A 363 1.26 9.21 -20.03
C ALA A 363 0.73 9.20 -21.48
N SER A 364 1.59 9.42 -22.48
CA SER A 364 1.19 9.46 -23.89
C SER A 364 0.60 8.11 -24.32
N PRO A 365 -0.52 8.08 -25.06
CA PRO A 365 -1.03 6.85 -25.66
C PRO A 365 -0.04 6.23 -26.68
N ASP A 366 0.85 7.04 -27.25
CA ASP A 366 1.90 6.57 -28.16
C ASP A 366 3.09 5.94 -27.41
N ASN A 367 3.15 6.04 -26.08
CA ASN A 367 4.20 5.40 -25.29
C ASN A 367 3.95 3.88 -25.25
N PRO A 368 4.87 3.05 -25.77
CA PRO A 368 4.63 1.62 -25.88
C PRO A 368 4.65 0.89 -24.54
N LEU A 369 5.22 1.46 -23.48
CA LEU A 369 5.42 0.72 -22.22
C LEU A 369 4.35 1.01 -21.18
N THR A 370 3.89 2.25 -21.06
CA THR A 370 3.07 2.69 -19.92
C THR A 370 1.82 1.84 -19.70
N ALA A 371 1.03 1.60 -20.75
CA ALA A 371 -0.16 0.76 -20.66
C ALA A 371 0.19 -0.73 -20.40
N ARG A 372 1.20 -1.27 -21.09
CA ARG A 372 1.64 -2.67 -20.92
C ARG A 372 2.13 -2.95 -19.50
N VAL A 373 2.89 -2.02 -18.92
CA VAL A 373 3.44 -2.14 -17.56
C VAL A 373 2.33 -2.20 -16.53
N ILE A 374 1.37 -1.25 -16.56
CA ILE A 374 0.27 -1.26 -15.58
C ILE A 374 -0.68 -2.45 -15.78
N VAL A 375 -0.96 -2.85 -17.03
CA VAL A 375 -1.74 -4.06 -17.34
C VAL A 375 -1.06 -5.30 -16.75
N ASN A 376 0.24 -5.48 -16.97
CA ASN A 376 0.98 -6.61 -16.44
C ASN A 376 0.95 -6.65 -14.91
N ARG A 377 1.09 -5.49 -14.26
CA ARG A 377 1.04 -5.37 -12.80
C ARG A 377 -0.34 -5.73 -12.24
N ILE A 378 -1.42 -5.27 -12.87
CA ILE A 378 -2.80 -5.60 -12.45
C ILE A 378 -3.08 -7.09 -12.69
N TRP A 379 -2.68 -7.62 -13.85
CA TRP A 379 -2.76 -9.04 -14.17
C TRP A 379 -2.05 -9.89 -13.10
N GLN A 380 -0.83 -9.52 -12.72
CA GLN A 380 -0.06 -10.19 -11.68
C GLN A 380 -0.82 -10.28 -10.35
N GLN A 381 -1.57 -9.24 -9.95
CA GLN A 381 -2.32 -9.29 -8.69
C GLN A 381 -3.51 -10.27 -8.74
N HIS A 382 -4.12 -10.47 -9.91
CA HIS A 382 -5.22 -11.42 -10.06
C HIS A 382 -4.75 -12.86 -10.21
N PHE A 383 -3.66 -13.11 -10.93
CA PHE A 383 -3.19 -14.46 -11.28
C PHE A 383 -1.96 -14.93 -10.46
N GLY A 384 -1.32 -14.05 -9.69
CA GLY A 384 -0.11 -14.34 -8.90
C GLY A 384 1.20 -14.22 -9.69
N ALA A 385 1.14 -14.19 -11.02
CA ALA A 385 2.25 -13.96 -11.93
C ALA A 385 1.79 -13.03 -13.06
N GLY A 386 2.70 -12.15 -13.52
CA GLY A 386 2.44 -11.30 -14.68
C GLY A 386 2.45 -12.10 -15.98
N ILE A 387 1.95 -11.50 -17.06
CA ILE A 387 2.17 -12.00 -18.43
C ILE A 387 3.68 -11.98 -18.75
N ILE A 388 4.37 -10.96 -18.22
CA ILE A 388 5.82 -10.89 -18.05
C ILE A 388 6.11 -11.02 -16.55
N ASP A 389 6.99 -11.94 -16.18
CA ASP A 389 7.29 -12.32 -14.79
C ASP A 389 8.20 -11.34 -14.04
N THR A 390 8.86 -10.43 -14.77
CA THR A 390 9.69 -9.32 -14.28
C THR A 390 8.93 -7.98 -14.33
N PRO A 391 8.08 -7.66 -13.34
CA PRO A 391 7.21 -6.47 -13.43
C PRO A 391 7.96 -5.14 -13.39
N ASP A 392 9.23 -5.13 -12.96
CA ASP A 392 10.08 -3.94 -12.85
C ASP A 392 11.14 -3.83 -13.96
N ASP A 393 11.18 -4.80 -14.89
CA ASP A 393 12.10 -4.83 -16.02
C ASP A 393 11.41 -5.43 -17.26
N PHE A 394 11.16 -4.57 -18.25
CA PHE A 394 10.61 -4.85 -19.59
C PHE A 394 11.71 -4.73 -20.66
N GLY A 395 12.97 -4.60 -20.25
CA GLY A 395 14.13 -4.51 -21.13
C GLY A 395 14.50 -5.84 -21.78
N ASN A 396 15.63 -5.86 -22.47
CA ASN A 396 16.10 -7.00 -23.26
C ASN A 396 16.46 -8.24 -22.43
N MET A 397 16.56 -8.11 -21.10
CA MET A 397 16.82 -9.22 -20.18
C MET A 397 15.55 -9.85 -19.62
N ALA A 398 14.38 -9.24 -19.84
CA ALA A 398 13.10 -9.78 -19.44
C ALA A 398 12.76 -11.03 -20.26
N ALA A 399 12.08 -12.00 -19.65
CA ALA A 399 11.50 -13.10 -20.40
C ALA A 399 10.43 -12.55 -21.37
N PRO A 400 10.28 -13.14 -22.57
CA PRO A 400 9.20 -12.73 -23.47
C PRO A 400 7.84 -12.94 -22.80
N PRO A 401 6.84 -12.10 -23.12
CA PRO A 401 5.49 -12.28 -22.58
C PRO A 401 4.96 -13.68 -22.90
N THR A 402 4.31 -14.32 -21.93
CA THR A 402 3.64 -15.62 -22.15
C THR A 402 2.52 -15.51 -23.19
N HIS A 403 1.82 -14.37 -23.19
CA HIS A 403 0.71 -14.05 -24.08
C HIS A 403 0.86 -12.62 -24.65
N PRO A 404 1.76 -12.40 -25.63
CA PRO A 404 2.06 -11.05 -26.14
C PRO A 404 0.83 -10.39 -26.77
N GLU A 405 0.04 -11.12 -27.56
CA GLU A 405 -1.15 -10.56 -28.21
C GLU A 405 -2.23 -10.17 -27.19
N LEU A 406 -2.34 -10.90 -26.07
CA LEU A 406 -3.24 -10.57 -24.97
C LEU A 406 -2.80 -9.31 -24.23
N LEU A 407 -1.49 -9.17 -23.98
CA LEU A 407 -0.93 -7.98 -23.34
C LEU A 407 -1.20 -6.74 -24.19
N ASP A 408 -1.00 -6.85 -25.51
CA ASP A 408 -1.28 -5.77 -26.46
C ASP A 408 -2.77 -5.44 -26.52
N PHE A 409 -3.64 -6.45 -26.56
CA PHE A 409 -5.09 -6.27 -26.53
C PHE A 409 -5.56 -5.52 -25.28
N LEU A 410 -5.09 -5.94 -24.09
CA LEU A 410 -5.47 -5.28 -22.83
C LEU A 410 -4.88 -3.87 -22.72
N ALA A 411 -3.65 -3.65 -23.21
CA ALA A 411 -3.02 -2.34 -23.21
C ALA A 411 -3.74 -1.34 -24.14
N ALA A 412 -4.09 -1.76 -25.35
CA ALA A 412 -4.89 -0.95 -26.27
C ALA A 412 -6.28 -0.68 -25.69
N GLY A 413 -6.95 -1.72 -25.18
CA GLY A 413 -8.27 -1.57 -24.56
C GLY A 413 -8.27 -0.63 -23.35
N LEU A 414 -7.21 -0.62 -22.54
CA LEU A 414 -7.07 0.32 -21.43
C LEU A 414 -7.06 1.77 -21.90
N ILE A 415 -6.33 2.07 -22.97
CA ILE A 415 -6.27 3.41 -23.57
C ILE A 415 -7.64 3.79 -24.15
N GLU A 416 -8.27 2.89 -24.91
CA GLU A 416 -9.59 3.09 -25.53
C GLU A 416 -10.70 3.36 -24.51
N HIS A 417 -10.61 2.73 -23.32
CA HIS A 417 -11.56 2.92 -22.22
C HIS A 417 -11.12 4.01 -21.24
N GLY A 418 -10.34 4.99 -21.72
CA GLY A 418 -10.01 6.20 -20.96
C GLY A 418 -9.11 5.93 -19.74
N TRP A 419 -8.23 4.94 -19.83
CA TRP A 419 -7.27 4.57 -18.79
C TRP A 419 -7.91 4.14 -17.46
N SER A 420 -9.13 3.61 -17.51
CA SER A 420 -9.87 3.10 -16.33
C SER A 420 -9.27 1.79 -15.82
N LEU A 421 -8.75 1.81 -14.58
CA LEU A 421 -8.22 0.61 -13.94
C LEU A 421 -9.35 -0.31 -13.46
N LYS A 422 -10.51 0.23 -13.09
CA LYS A 422 -11.68 -0.59 -12.74
C LYS A 422 -12.24 -1.32 -13.95
N TRP A 423 -12.25 -0.70 -15.14
CA TRP A 423 -12.61 -1.39 -16.39
C TRP A 423 -11.72 -2.60 -16.62
N LEU A 424 -10.39 -2.43 -16.53
CA LEU A 424 -9.45 -3.52 -16.77
C LEU A 424 -9.67 -4.68 -15.80
N GLN A 425 -9.83 -4.38 -14.51
CA GLN A 425 -10.09 -5.41 -13.50
C GLN A 425 -11.44 -6.09 -13.69
N ARG A 426 -12.47 -5.34 -14.12
CA ARG A 426 -13.78 -5.91 -14.46
C ARG A 426 -13.66 -6.91 -15.61
N GLU A 427 -12.94 -6.55 -16.67
CA GLU A 427 -12.70 -7.42 -17.82
C GLU A 427 -11.90 -8.67 -17.44
N ILE A 428 -10.87 -8.54 -16.60
CA ILE A 428 -10.12 -9.68 -16.06
C ILE A 428 -11.03 -10.59 -15.23
N THR A 429 -11.74 -10.03 -14.24
CA THR A 429 -12.50 -10.83 -13.26
C THR A 429 -13.75 -11.51 -13.82
N ARG A 430 -14.31 -11.01 -14.92
CA ARG A 430 -15.46 -11.64 -15.59
C ARG A 430 -15.08 -12.73 -16.61
N SER A 431 -13.80 -12.84 -16.95
CA SER A 431 -13.28 -13.88 -17.86
C SER A 431 -13.53 -15.30 -17.31
N ALA A 432 -13.68 -16.27 -18.19
CA ALA A 432 -13.75 -17.69 -17.82
C ALA A 432 -12.44 -18.17 -17.18
N VAL A 433 -11.28 -17.69 -17.69
CA VAL A 433 -9.96 -18.04 -17.14
C VAL A 433 -9.81 -17.62 -15.68
N TYR A 434 -10.31 -16.44 -15.29
CA TYR A 434 -10.29 -16.00 -13.89
C TYR A 434 -11.19 -16.87 -13.00
N GLN A 435 -12.24 -17.47 -13.55
CA GLN A 435 -13.24 -18.26 -12.82
C GLN A 435 -12.90 -19.75 -12.74
N LEU A 436 -11.75 -20.19 -13.27
CA LEU A 436 -11.32 -21.59 -13.23
C LEU A 436 -11.17 -22.12 -11.80
N SER A 437 -11.39 -23.42 -11.63
CA SER A 437 -11.02 -24.14 -10.41
C SER A 437 -9.50 -24.34 -10.32
N CYS A 438 -8.99 -24.51 -9.10
CA CYS A 438 -7.58 -24.79 -8.82
C CYS A 438 -7.21 -26.27 -8.91
N LEU A 439 -8.13 -27.13 -9.40
CA LEU A 439 -7.96 -28.58 -9.44
C LEU A 439 -6.66 -28.95 -10.18
N ASP A 440 -5.84 -29.76 -9.52
CA ASP A 440 -4.62 -30.26 -10.13
C ASP A 440 -4.93 -31.43 -11.07
N ARG A 441 -4.37 -31.37 -12.28
CA ARG A 441 -4.58 -32.34 -13.35
C ARG A 441 -3.21 -32.84 -13.83
N PRO A 442 -2.86 -34.11 -13.56
CA PRO A 442 -1.53 -34.64 -13.90
C PRO A 442 -1.18 -34.53 -15.39
N ASP A 443 -2.16 -34.64 -16.28
CA ASP A 443 -1.98 -34.52 -17.73
C ASP A 443 -1.59 -33.10 -18.15
N ALA A 444 -2.23 -32.08 -17.59
CA ALA A 444 -1.92 -30.68 -17.87
C ALA A 444 -0.63 -30.23 -17.16
N ALA A 445 -0.42 -30.64 -15.91
CA ALA A 445 0.77 -30.31 -15.13
C ALA A 445 2.06 -30.91 -15.73
N ALA A 446 1.98 -32.03 -16.45
CA ALA A 446 3.13 -32.59 -17.17
C ALA A 446 3.58 -31.72 -18.36
N ILE A 447 2.68 -30.94 -18.95
CA ILE A 447 2.95 -30.07 -20.11
C ILE A 447 3.29 -28.65 -19.64
N ASP A 448 2.53 -28.12 -18.68
CA ASP A 448 2.66 -26.77 -18.15
C ASP A 448 2.64 -26.80 -16.60
N PRO A 449 3.74 -27.22 -15.96
CA PRO A 449 3.82 -27.39 -14.51
C PRO A 449 3.68 -26.08 -13.74
N GLU A 450 4.21 -24.99 -14.30
CA GLU A 450 4.17 -23.64 -13.71
C GLU A 450 2.84 -22.91 -14.00
N ASN A 451 1.93 -23.54 -14.76
CA ASN A 451 0.64 -22.98 -15.14
C ASN A 451 0.76 -21.63 -15.88
N HIS A 452 1.77 -21.48 -16.72
CA HIS A 452 1.97 -20.27 -17.54
C HIS A 452 0.84 -20.06 -18.55
N LEU A 453 0.21 -21.14 -19.03
CA LEU A 453 -0.90 -21.12 -19.98
C LEU A 453 -2.27 -20.93 -19.29
N LEU A 454 -2.30 -20.88 -17.95
CA LEU A 454 -3.51 -20.63 -17.15
C LEU A 454 -4.63 -21.64 -17.40
N TRP A 455 -4.29 -22.93 -17.45
CA TRP A 455 -5.28 -24.02 -17.55
C TRP A 455 -6.06 -24.23 -16.24
N ARG A 456 -5.58 -23.67 -15.12
CA ARG A 456 -6.25 -23.63 -13.81
C ARG A 456 -6.05 -22.28 -13.10
N ALA A 457 -6.81 -22.05 -12.03
CA ALA A 457 -6.50 -20.96 -11.10
C ALA A 457 -5.30 -21.31 -10.19
N ASN A 458 -4.43 -20.33 -9.94
CA ASN A 458 -3.29 -20.48 -9.04
C ASN A 458 -3.71 -20.38 -7.58
N LEU A 459 -3.23 -21.29 -6.74
CA LEU A 459 -3.31 -21.14 -5.28
C LEU A 459 -2.46 -19.95 -4.85
N ARG A 460 -3.09 -18.98 -4.19
CA ARG A 460 -2.41 -17.74 -3.75
C ARG A 460 -2.46 -17.64 -2.24
N ARG A 461 -1.34 -17.30 -1.62
CA ARG A 461 -1.32 -16.96 -0.20
C ARG A 461 -1.88 -15.56 0.05
N LEU A 462 -2.67 -15.41 1.10
CA LEU A 462 -3.14 -14.12 1.57
C LEU A 462 -1.95 -13.29 2.08
N SER A 463 -1.94 -12.00 1.73
CA SER A 463 -0.94 -11.07 2.27
C SER A 463 -1.14 -10.86 3.78
N PHE A 464 -0.15 -10.27 4.45
CA PHE A 464 -0.32 -9.88 5.85
C PHE A 464 -1.59 -9.05 6.09
N GLU A 465 -1.85 -8.09 5.20
CA GLU A 465 -3.00 -7.21 5.29
C GLU A 465 -4.32 -7.99 5.16
N GLN A 466 -4.39 -8.94 4.21
CA GLN A 466 -5.56 -9.80 4.03
C GLN A 466 -5.77 -10.73 5.25
N ILE A 467 -4.70 -11.30 5.81
CA ILE A 467 -4.78 -12.16 7.01
C ILE A 467 -5.25 -11.35 8.22
N HIS A 468 -4.60 -10.21 8.48
CA HIS A 468 -4.94 -9.32 9.58
C HIS A 468 -6.39 -8.86 9.50
N ASP A 469 -6.81 -8.33 8.34
CA ASP A 469 -8.15 -7.78 8.17
C ASP A 469 -9.21 -8.88 8.20
N ALA A 470 -8.91 -10.09 7.70
CA ALA A 470 -9.80 -11.25 7.81
C ALA A 470 -10.00 -11.70 9.26
N LEU A 471 -8.96 -11.68 10.10
CA LEU A 471 -9.07 -11.98 11.53
C LEU A 471 -9.99 -10.98 12.23
N LEU A 472 -9.82 -9.69 11.96
CA LEU A 472 -10.68 -8.65 12.54
C LEU A 472 -12.12 -8.72 12.01
N ALA A 473 -12.31 -9.04 10.74
CA ALA A 473 -13.61 -9.22 10.14
C ALA A 473 -14.34 -10.43 10.74
N ALA A 474 -13.64 -11.56 10.90
CA ALA A 474 -14.19 -12.75 11.55
C ALA A 474 -14.53 -12.49 13.03
N ALA A 475 -13.70 -11.71 13.73
CA ALA A 475 -13.96 -11.28 15.11
C ALA A 475 -15.10 -10.27 15.25
N GLY A 476 -15.54 -9.63 14.15
CA GLY A 476 -16.52 -8.54 14.17
C GLY A 476 -15.98 -7.23 14.77
N THR A 477 -14.66 -7.06 14.85
CA THR A 477 -14.00 -5.87 15.43
C THR A 477 -13.46 -4.90 14.38
N LEU A 478 -13.51 -5.28 13.09
CA LEU A 478 -13.05 -4.44 11.99
C LEU A 478 -13.98 -3.24 11.78
N ASP A 479 -13.46 -2.04 11.98
CA ASP A 479 -14.14 -0.78 11.73
C ASP A 479 -13.89 -0.30 10.29
N LEU A 480 -14.89 -0.52 9.43
CA LEU A 480 -14.88 -0.10 8.03
C LEU A 480 -15.35 1.35 7.81
N SER A 481 -15.81 2.05 8.87
CA SER A 481 -16.27 3.43 8.76
C SER A 481 -15.11 4.44 8.68
N ARG A 482 -13.91 4.05 9.11
CA ARG A 482 -12.73 4.91 9.21
C ARG A 482 -11.78 4.73 8.03
N VAL A 483 -12.14 5.31 6.88
CA VAL A 483 -11.26 5.39 5.70
C VAL A 483 -10.36 6.64 5.79
N GLY A 484 -9.06 6.47 5.53
CA GLY A 484 -8.06 7.55 5.58
C GLY A 484 -7.68 8.01 6.99
N GLY A 485 -6.75 8.95 7.10
CA GLY A 485 -6.28 9.55 8.35
C GLY A 485 -4.92 9.04 8.81
N LYS A 486 -4.47 9.41 10.01
CA LYS A 486 -3.10 9.12 10.46
C LYS A 486 -2.82 7.62 10.60
N SER A 487 -1.57 7.23 10.32
CA SER A 487 -1.09 5.86 10.50
C SER A 487 -1.02 5.48 11.99
N VAL A 488 -1.22 4.19 12.29
CA VAL A 488 -1.33 3.66 13.66
C VAL A 488 -0.20 2.67 13.93
N ARG A 489 0.26 2.59 15.18
CA ARG A 489 1.35 1.68 15.56
C ARG A 489 0.82 0.29 15.84
N ILE A 490 1.57 -0.73 15.44
CA ILE A 490 1.29 -2.13 15.80
C ILE A 490 1.19 -2.25 17.33
N GLY A 491 0.10 -2.88 17.80
CA GLY A 491 -0.20 -3.05 19.21
C GLY A 491 -0.88 -1.86 19.90
N SER A 492 -1.28 -0.81 19.17
CA SER A 492 -2.23 0.19 19.67
C SER A 492 -3.66 -0.35 19.66
N ALA A 493 -4.57 0.32 20.38
CA ALA A 493 -6.00 -0.02 20.34
C ALA A 493 -6.58 0.15 18.93
N ASP A 494 -6.21 1.24 18.22
CA ASP A 494 -6.66 1.43 16.83
C ASP A 494 -6.19 0.32 15.89
N PHE A 495 -4.99 -0.24 16.08
CA PHE A 495 -4.51 -1.35 15.24
C PHE A 495 -5.39 -2.60 15.38
N ALA A 496 -6.01 -2.81 16.56
CA ALA A 496 -6.88 -3.97 16.80
C ALA A 496 -8.27 -3.86 16.15
N THR A 497 -8.62 -2.70 15.58
CA THR A 497 -9.92 -2.49 14.92
C THR A 497 -9.80 -1.93 13.52
N ARG A 498 -8.60 -1.58 13.05
CA ARG A 498 -8.39 -0.87 11.80
C ARG A 498 -7.62 -1.72 10.80
N ARG A 499 -7.89 -1.54 9.51
CA ARG A 499 -7.17 -2.24 8.44
C ARG A 499 -5.65 -2.08 8.54
N ALA A 500 -4.93 -3.15 8.21
CA ALA A 500 -3.47 -3.20 8.27
C ALA A 500 -2.79 -2.17 7.36
N LEU A 501 -3.45 -1.72 6.28
CA LEU A 501 -2.99 -0.64 5.40
C LEU A 501 -2.56 0.63 6.16
N TYR A 502 -3.22 0.93 7.28
CA TYR A 502 -2.97 2.12 8.09
C TYR A 502 -1.83 1.95 9.09
N THR A 503 -1.07 0.85 9.02
CA THR A 503 0.07 0.63 9.90
C THR A 503 1.17 1.65 9.64
N TRP A 504 1.75 2.18 10.72
CA TRP A 504 2.91 3.06 10.69
C TRP A 504 4.15 2.30 10.19
N ILE A 505 4.73 2.76 9.08
CA ILE A 505 5.90 2.16 8.43
C ILE A 505 7.13 3.01 8.73
N ASP A 506 8.09 2.41 9.44
CA ASP A 506 9.43 2.99 9.63
C ASP A 506 10.37 2.44 8.55
N ARG A 507 10.90 3.33 7.72
CA ARG A 507 11.77 3.02 6.58
C ARG A 507 13.02 2.24 6.98
N ARG A 508 13.72 2.65 8.05
CA ARG A 508 14.99 2.01 8.47
C ARG A 508 14.80 0.78 9.33
N ASN A 509 13.69 0.71 10.05
CA ASN A 509 13.41 -0.38 10.96
C ASN A 509 11.94 -0.81 10.84
N PRO A 510 11.55 -1.41 9.71
CA PRO A 510 10.20 -1.94 9.55
C PRO A 510 9.86 -2.88 10.70
N ALA A 511 8.59 -2.92 11.08
CA ALA A 511 8.17 -3.79 12.17
C ALA A 511 8.45 -5.25 11.82
N GLU A 512 9.00 -6.00 12.77
CA GLU A 512 9.34 -7.43 12.59
C GLU A 512 8.13 -8.26 12.12
N LEU A 513 6.93 -7.91 12.57
CA LEU A 513 5.70 -8.54 12.10
C LEU A 513 5.49 -8.37 10.60
N LEU A 514 5.78 -7.20 10.03
CA LEU A 514 5.62 -6.96 8.60
C LEU A 514 6.68 -7.72 7.80
N THR A 515 7.94 -7.70 8.25
CA THR A 515 9.03 -8.39 7.55
C THR A 515 8.88 -9.91 7.58
N GLN A 516 8.31 -10.47 8.65
CA GLN A 516 7.96 -11.90 8.74
C GLN A 516 6.91 -12.33 7.71
N PHE A 517 6.06 -11.41 7.23
CA PHE A 517 5.03 -11.67 6.23
C PHE A 517 5.34 -10.99 4.90
N ASP A 518 6.61 -11.03 4.49
CA ASP A 518 7.06 -10.67 3.15
C ASP A 518 6.76 -9.22 2.74
N PHE A 519 6.60 -8.31 3.71
CA PHE A 519 6.49 -6.88 3.43
C PHE A 519 7.77 -6.38 2.74
N PRO A 520 7.67 -5.65 1.61
CA PRO A 520 8.85 -5.25 0.85
C PRO A 520 9.65 -4.21 1.61
N SER A 521 10.95 -4.13 1.31
CA SER A 521 11.78 -3.06 1.84
C SER A 521 11.23 -1.71 1.35
N PRO A 522 10.87 -0.78 2.23
CA PRO A 522 10.41 0.53 1.81
C PRO A 522 11.55 1.38 1.25
N ASP A 523 12.82 0.93 1.27
CA ASP A 523 13.96 1.68 0.73
C ASP A 523 14.04 1.68 -0.81
N ILE A 524 13.36 0.75 -1.48
CA ILE A 524 13.38 0.62 -2.95
C ILE A 524 11.97 0.43 -3.52
N PRO A 525 11.69 0.88 -4.75
CA PRO A 525 10.46 0.52 -5.46
C PRO A 525 10.36 -1.00 -5.61
N SER A 526 9.18 -1.58 -5.36
CA SER A 526 8.96 -3.02 -5.46
C SER A 526 7.66 -3.34 -6.21
N GLY A 527 7.78 -3.94 -7.39
CA GLY A 527 6.64 -4.38 -8.21
C GLY A 527 6.06 -5.75 -7.85
N ARG A 528 6.78 -6.50 -7.02
CA ARG A 528 6.37 -7.82 -6.54
C ARG A 528 6.97 -8.09 -5.16
N ARG A 529 6.15 -8.65 -4.27
CA ARG A 529 6.62 -9.22 -2.99
C ARG A 529 7.10 -10.65 -3.22
N HIS A 530 8.25 -10.99 -2.64
CA HIS A 530 8.75 -12.36 -2.65
C HIS A 530 8.05 -13.14 -1.55
N SER A 531 7.31 -14.19 -1.91
CA SER A 531 6.64 -15.04 -0.92
C SER A 531 7.64 -16.02 -0.32
N THR A 532 7.80 -16.00 1.00
CA THR A 532 8.60 -16.98 1.73
C THR A 532 7.72 -17.89 2.56
N ILE A 533 8.09 -19.17 2.64
CA ILE A 533 7.45 -20.15 3.52
C ILE A 533 8.39 -20.36 4.70
N VAL A 534 8.12 -19.66 5.80
CA VAL A 534 8.97 -19.70 6.99
C VAL A 534 8.17 -20.10 8.24
N PRO A 535 8.71 -20.97 9.12
CA PRO A 535 7.99 -21.44 10.31
C PRO A 535 7.47 -20.33 11.23
N GLN A 536 8.13 -19.16 11.23
CA GLN A 536 7.78 -17.99 12.03
C GLN A 536 6.36 -17.49 11.74
N GLN A 537 5.90 -17.60 10.50
CA GLN A 537 4.54 -17.19 10.11
C GLN A 537 3.49 -18.10 10.74
N SER A 538 3.73 -19.41 10.76
CA SER A 538 2.86 -20.38 11.43
C SER A 538 2.90 -20.20 12.96
N LEU A 539 4.10 -19.98 13.51
CA LEU A 539 4.26 -19.68 14.94
C LEU A 539 3.55 -18.38 15.34
N PHE A 540 3.50 -17.37 14.47
CA PHE A 540 2.69 -16.18 14.69
C PHE A 540 1.21 -16.55 14.81
N LEU A 541 0.66 -17.32 13.86
CA LEU A 541 -0.75 -17.72 13.90
C LEU A 541 -1.09 -18.56 15.13
N MET A 542 -0.13 -19.34 15.63
CA MET A 542 -0.29 -20.17 16.84
C MET A 542 -0.25 -19.40 18.15
N ASN A 543 0.51 -18.29 18.21
CA ASN A 543 0.86 -17.66 19.49
C ASN A 543 0.41 -16.19 19.59
N SER A 544 -0.03 -15.58 18.50
CA SER A 544 -0.34 -14.15 18.48
C SER A 544 -1.63 -13.84 19.25
N PRO A 545 -1.63 -12.84 20.15
CA PRO A 545 -2.83 -12.41 20.86
C PRO A 545 -4.01 -12.11 19.94
N ILE A 546 -3.78 -11.53 18.76
CA ILE A 546 -4.85 -11.16 17.84
C ILE A 546 -5.62 -12.39 17.31
N VAL A 547 -4.94 -13.52 17.10
CA VAL A 547 -5.58 -14.75 16.59
C VAL A 547 -6.37 -15.44 17.70
N VAL A 548 -5.81 -15.46 18.91
CA VAL A 548 -6.49 -15.98 20.10
C VAL A 548 -7.76 -15.17 20.40
N GLU A 549 -7.67 -13.85 20.37
CA GLU A 549 -8.84 -12.97 20.61
C GLU A 549 -9.87 -13.06 19.47
N ALA A 550 -9.45 -13.24 18.21
CA ALA A 550 -10.37 -13.47 17.11
C ALA A 550 -11.15 -14.79 17.28
N ALA A 551 -10.46 -15.88 17.63
CA ALA A 551 -11.10 -17.16 17.94
C ALA A 551 -12.09 -17.05 19.12
N ARG A 552 -11.70 -16.29 20.15
CA ARG A 552 -12.53 -16.01 21.32
C ARG A 552 -13.80 -15.25 20.94
N ALA A 553 -13.67 -14.17 20.18
CA ALA A 553 -14.80 -13.34 19.74
C ALA A 553 -15.80 -14.13 18.86
N LEU A 554 -15.29 -15.02 18.00
CA LEU A 554 -16.12 -15.89 17.14
C LEU A 554 -17.04 -16.82 17.93
N VAL A 555 -16.54 -17.41 19.02
CA VAL A 555 -17.24 -18.44 19.80
C VAL A 555 -18.08 -17.83 20.93
N GLN A 556 -17.69 -16.65 21.43
CA GLN A 556 -18.34 -16.04 22.60
C GLN A 556 -19.52 -15.14 22.26
N ASN A 557 -19.75 -14.82 20.99
CA ASN A 557 -20.92 -14.04 20.61
C ASN A 557 -22.22 -14.86 20.78
N ASP A 558 -23.32 -14.14 21.05
CA ASP A 558 -24.61 -14.77 21.31
C ASP A 558 -25.14 -15.54 20.09
N THR A 559 -24.82 -15.08 18.88
CA THR A 559 -25.23 -15.76 17.65
C THR A 559 -24.64 -17.17 17.51
N PHE A 560 -23.44 -17.40 18.04
CA PHE A 560 -22.78 -18.70 18.03
C PHE A 560 -23.26 -19.58 19.18
N ARG A 561 -23.36 -19.01 20.38
CA ARG A 561 -23.77 -19.73 21.59
C ARG A 561 -25.20 -20.27 21.48
N ASN A 562 -26.09 -19.48 20.89
CA ASN A 562 -27.51 -19.81 20.73
C ASN A 562 -27.81 -20.75 19.55
N LEU A 563 -26.79 -21.27 18.85
CA LEU A 563 -27.01 -22.28 17.81
C LEU A 563 -27.55 -23.58 18.41
N PRO A 564 -28.44 -24.29 17.69
CA PRO A 564 -29.23 -25.39 18.26
C PRO A 564 -28.40 -26.63 18.61
N ASP A 565 -27.35 -26.91 17.84
CA ASP A 565 -26.54 -28.13 17.97
C ASP A 565 -25.08 -27.89 17.55
N ASP A 566 -24.24 -28.90 17.80
CA ASP A 566 -22.80 -28.85 17.51
C ASP A 566 -22.51 -28.82 16.01
N GLU A 567 -23.37 -29.40 15.16
CA GLU A 567 -23.19 -29.35 13.71
C GLU A 567 -23.40 -27.93 13.18
N ALA A 568 -24.44 -27.24 13.66
CA ALA A 568 -24.70 -25.84 13.38
C ALA A 568 -23.52 -24.95 13.82
N ARG A 569 -22.93 -25.23 14.99
CA ARG A 569 -21.73 -24.53 15.49
C ARG A 569 -20.52 -24.77 14.58
N VAL A 570 -20.24 -26.01 14.19
CA VAL A 570 -19.14 -26.31 13.25
C VAL A 570 -19.36 -25.60 11.91
N ARG A 571 -20.58 -25.67 11.36
CA ARG A 571 -20.93 -24.96 10.12
C ARG A 571 -20.73 -23.45 10.26
N ALA A 572 -21.07 -22.84 11.38
CA ALA A 572 -20.87 -21.42 11.62
C ALA A 572 -19.38 -21.02 11.66
N LEU A 573 -18.50 -21.86 12.23
CA LEU A 573 -17.04 -21.64 12.19
C LEU A 573 -16.49 -21.72 10.76
N TYR A 574 -16.89 -22.76 10.02
CA TYR A 574 -16.46 -22.97 8.64
C TYR A 574 -16.89 -21.82 7.72
N LEU A 575 -18.14 -21.37 7.84
CA LEU A 575 -18.62 -20.21 7.08
C LEU A 575 -17.94 -18.90 7.50
N ALA A 576 -17.53 -18.75 8.77
CA ALA A 576 -16.81 -17.55 9.21
C ALA A 576 -15.35 -17.53 8.73
N ILE A 577 -14.65 -18.67 8.77
CA ILE A 577 -13.19 -18.75 8.54
C ILE A 577 -12.87 -19.09 7.08
N PHE A 578 -13.53 -20.09 6.52
CA PHE A 578 -13.28 -20.60 5.17
C PHE A 578 -14.30 -20.09 4.13
N GLN A 579 -15.41 -19.49 4.57
CA GLN A 579 -16.53 -19.05 3.73
C GLN A 579 -17.12 -20.14 2.82
N ARG A 580 -17.04 -21.40 3.25
CA ARG A 580 -17.74 -22.53 2.64
C ARG A 580 -18.34 -23.42 3.73
N PRO A 581 -19.38 -24.23 3.43
CA PRO A 581 -19.85 -25.23 4.38
C PRO A 581 -18.80 -26.33 4.59
N PRO A 582 -18.77 -26.96 5.79
CA PRO A 582 -17.95 -28.13 6.04
C PRO A 582 -18.52 -29.34 5.28
N ILE A 583 -17.65 -30.25 4.86
CA ILE A 583 -18.08 -31.59 4.41
C ILE A 583 -18.33 -32.50 5.62
N ARG A 584 -19.05 -33.61 5.42
CA ARG A 584 -19.43 -34.54 6.50
C ARG A 584 -18.24 -35.01 7.35
N ARG A 585 -17.12 -35.36 6.71
CA ARG A 585 -15.88 -35.78 7.39
C ARG A 585 -15.32 -34.70 8.33
N GLU A 586 -15.44 -33.43 7.94
CA GLU A 586 -14.96 -32.28 8.73
C GLU A 586 -15.87 -32.03 9.93
N VAL A 587 -17.19 -32.14 9.75
CA VAL A 587 -18.16 -32.10 10.85
C VAL A 587 -17.85 -33.20 11.87
N ASP A 588 -17.66 -34.43 11.41
CA ASP A 588 -17.35 -35.58 12.28
C ASP A 588 -16.03 -35.36 13.04
N LEU A 589 -15.01 -34.81 12.37
CA LEU A 589 -13.71 -34.52 13.00
C LEU A 589 -13.84 -33.46 14.10
N CYS A 590 -14.55 -32.37 13.81
CA CYS A 590 -14.76 -31.29 14.77
C CYS A 590 -15.57 -31.77 15.98
N ARG A 591 -16.66 -32.51 15.75
CA ARG A 591 -17.47 -33.08 16.84
C ARG A 591 -16.66 -34.03 17.71
N ARG A 592 -15.86 -34.92 17.12
CA ARG A 592 -14.96 -35.80 17.89
C ARG A 592 -13.99 -34.99 18.75
N TYR A 593 -13.40 -33.92 18.21
CA TYR A 593 -12.49 -33.06 18.97
C TYR A 593 -13.19 -32.41 20.19
N ILE A 594 -14.37 -31.83 19.98
CA ILE A 594 -15.14 -31.18 21.03
C ILE A 594 -15.55 -32.17 22.12
N HIS A 595 -16.12 -33.32 21.74
CA HIS A 595 -16.55 -34.34 22.69
C HIS A 595 -15.39 -35.00 23.46
N ALA A 596 -14.19 -35.07 22.87
CA ALA A 596 -13.00 -35.57 23.55
C ALA A 596 -12.36 -34.55 24.51
N ASN A 597 -12.72 -33.26 24.43
CA ASN A 597 -12.10 -32.18 25.21
C ASN A 597 -13.13 -31.24 25.89
N PRO A 598 -14.19 -31.74 26.55
CA PRO A 598 -15.30 -30.91 27.03
C PRO A 598 -14.84 -29.80 28.01
N ASP A 599 -13.89 -30.10 28.89
CA ASP A 599 -13.31 -29.15 29.86
C ASP A 599 -12.14 -28.32 29.29
N GLY A 600 -11.95 -28.33 27.97
CA GLY A 600 -10.78 -27.80 27.29
C GLY A 600 -10.34 -26.44 27.84
N ALA A 601 -9.14 -26.39 28.42
CA ALA A 601 -8.63 -25.16 29.02
C ALA A 601 -8.60 -23.99 28.03
N SER A 602 -9.01 -22.79 28.46
CA SER A 602 -8.92 -21.57 27.65
C SER A 602 -7.50 -21.35 27.15
N LEU A 603 -7.38 -20.90 25.91
CA LEU A 603 -6.13 -20.32 25.42
C LEU A 603 -5.76 -19.14 26.32
N GLN A 604 -4.53 -19.15 26.81
CA GLN A 604 -3.96 -18.01 27.51
C GLN A 604 -3.44 -17.03 26.47
N THR A 605 -3.99 -15.83 26.46
CA THR A 605 -3.47 -14.75 25.62
C THR A 605 -2.11 -14.34 26.20
N PRO A 606 -0.99 -14.51 25.47
CA PRO A 606 0.30 -14.14 25.99
C PRO A 606 0.35 -12.63 26.27
N PRO A 607 1.00 -12.19 27.36
CA PRO A 607 1.14 -10.78 27.63
C PRO A 607 1.88 -10.10 26.47
N PRO A 608 1.50 -8.86 26.08
CA PRO A 608 2.18 -8.14 25.02
C PRO A 608 3.68 -8.01 25.31
N THR A 609 4.51 -8.17 24.27
CA THR A 609 5.97 -8.14 24.39
C THR A 609 6.49 -6.84 25.00
N ARG A 610 7.70 -6.82 25.57
CA ARG A 610 8.27 -5.64 26.27
C ARG A 610 8.37 -4.39 25.38
N ARG A 611 8.60 -4.57 24.06
CA ARG A 611 8.58 -3.50 23.04
C ARG A 611 7.16 -2.98 22.79
N SER A 612 6.17 -3.88 22.68
CA SER A 612 4.75 -3.52 22.64
C SER A 612 4.34 -2.78 23.91
N ARG A 613 4.71 -3.25 25.11
CA ARG A 613 4.45 -2.55 26.38
C ARG A 613 5.05 -1.16 26.47
N LEU A 614 6.22 -0.90 25.88
CA LEU A 614 6.80 0.45 25.81
C LEU A 614 6.01 1.36 24.87
N ALA A 615 5.59 0.84 23.71
CA ALA A 615 4.70 1.55 22.78
C ALA A 615 3.32 1.81 23.42
N THR A 616 2.73 0.82 24.09
CA THR A 616 1.45 0.92 24.81
C THR A 616 1.57 1.81 26.05
N ARG A 617 2.66 1.77 26.82
CA ARG A 617 2.88 2.71 27.95
C ARG A 617 3.13 4.13 27.48
N ALA A 618 3.84 4.32 26.37
CA ALA A 618 4.01 5.64 25.76
C ALA A 618 2.67 6.15 25.22
N ALA A 619 1.87 5.29 24.58
CA ALA A 619 0.52 5.61 24.09
C ALA A 619 -0.47 5.87 25.23
N LEU A 620 -0.47 5.07 26.30
CA LEU A 620 -1.28 5.29 27.51
C LEU A 620 -0.83 6.53 28.28
N ARG A 621 0.48 6.85 28.27
CA ARG A 621 0.99 8.10 28.85
C ARG A 621 0.58 9.30 28.00
N GLN A 622 0.60 9.18 26.67
CA GLN A 622 0.11 10.18 25.74
C GLN A 622 -1.41 10.37 25.86
N ALA A 623 -2.18 9.30 25.96
CA ALA A 623 -3.63 9.33 26.20
C ALA A 623 -3.96 9.92 27.57
N ARG A 624 -3.23 9.56 28.64
CA ARG A 624 -3.39 10.20 29.97
C ARG A 624 -2.95 11.65 30.00
N LEU A 625 -1.99 12.04 29.15
CA LEU A 625 -1.59 13.44 28.99
C LEU A 625 -2.63 14.21 28.17
N ALA A 626 -3.28 13.58 27.20
CA ALA A 626 -4.41 14.12 26.45
C ALA A 626 -5.66 14.26 27.33
N GLU A 627 -6.03 13.23 28.09
CA GLU A 627 -7.09 13.28 29.12
C GLU A 627 -6.79 14.33 30.19
N ARG A 628 -5.53 14.49 30.62
CA ARG A 628 -5.15 15.54 31.57
C ARG A 628 -5.17 16.94 30.96
N ALA A 629 -4.92 17.07 29.67
CA ALA A 629 -5.04 18.33 28.94
C ALA A 629 -6.52 18.70 28.70
N GLU A 630 -7.40 17.71 28.53
CA GLU A 630 -8.85 17.89 28.47
C GLU A 630 -9.48 18.13 29.86
N ALA A 631 -8.92 17.54 30.92
CA ALA A 631 -9.41 17.69 32.29
C ALA A 631 -9.13 19.08 32.92
N SER A 632 -8.38 19.95 32.25
CA SER A 632 -8.08 21.32 32.74
C SER A 632 -9.17 22.38 32.46
N GLY A 633 -10.42 21.98 32.16
CA GLY A 633 -11.53 22.93 32.17
C GLY A 633 -12.88 22.38 31.71
N GLY A 634 -13.65 21.80 32.64
CA GLY A 634 -15.07 21.48 32.43
C GLY A 634 -15.52 20.21 33.16
N ARG A 635 -16.27 20.36 34.25
CA ARG A 635 -16.83 19.26 35.05
C ARG A 635 -17.79 18.40 34.22
N PHE A 636 -17.40 17.20 33.82
CA PHE A 636 -18.30 16.04 33.71
C PHE A 636 -17.49 14.74 33.88
N ARG A 637 -17.91 13.90 34.83
CA ARG A 637 -17.41 12.53 34.98
C ARG A 637 -17.97 11.71 33.81
N ALA A 638 -17.13 11.37 32.84
CA ALA A 638 -17.33 10.19 32.01
C ALA A 638 -16.38 9.11 32.52
N GLN A 639 -16.93 8.04 33.06
CA GLN A 639 -16.21 6.80 33.32
C GLN A 639 -15.76 6.23 31.97
N ILE A 640 -14.51 6.47 31.58
CA ILE A 640 -13.85 5.66 30.57
C ILE A 640 -13.13 4.55 31.33
N GLU A 641 -13.80 3.41 31.47
CA GLU A 641 -13.08 2.19 31.77
C GLU A 641 -12.06 1.93 30.64
N PRO A 642 -10.82 1.55 30.96
CA PRO A 642 -9.97 0.96 29.95
C PRO A 642 -10.69 -0.31 29.46
N ALA A 643 -10.75 -0.50 28.15
CA ALA A 643 -11.09 -1.78 27.49
C ALA A 643 -10.13 -2.95 27.87
N ALA A 644 -9.48 -2.87 29.02
CA ALA A 644 -8.64 -3.86 29.66
C ALA A 644 -9.30 -4.45 30.93
N ARG A 645 -10.58 -4.16 31.22
CA ARG A 645 -11.32 -4.83 32.31
C ARG A 645 -12.76 -5.23 31.97
N ALA A 646 -12.99 -5.73 30.75
CA ALA A 646 -13.89 -6.87 30.62
C ALA A 646 -13.12 -8.14 31.04
N HIS A 647 -12.71 -8.21 32.32
CA HIS A 647 -12.45 -9.51 32.92
C HIS A 647 -13.80 -10.20 33.03
N LEU A 648 -14.15 -10.87 31.92
CA LEU A 648 -14.71 -12.21 31.87
C LEU A 648 -15.24 -12.64 33.25
N ARG A 649 -16.57 -12.65 33.39
CA ARG A 649 -17.20 -13.62 34.29
C ARG A 649 -16.52 -14.95 34.00
N ARG A 650 -15.83 -15.47 35.02
CA ARG A 650 -15.03 -16.69 34.96
C ARG A 650 -15.97 -17.89 35.00
N ASP A 651 -16.68 -18.10 33.90
CA ASP A 651 -17.20 -19.41 33.54
C ASP A 651 -16.29 -19.96 32.42
N PRO A 652 -16.00 -21.27 32.42
CA PRO A 652 -14.88 -21.82 31.65
C PRO A 652 -15.13 -21.69 30.14
N LEU A 653 -14.09 -21.41 29.37
CA LEU A 653 -14.16 -21.32 27.91
C LEU A 653 -13.06 -22.18 27.33
N ASP A 654 -13.28 -22.99 26.31
CA ASP A 654 -14.04 -24.24 26.20
C ASP A 654 -13.44 -24.93 24.95
N ALA A 655 -13.77 -26.19 24.66
CA ALA A 655 -13.24 -26.91 23.49
C ALA A 655 -13.39 -26.13 22.15
N TRP A 656 -14.42 -25.29 22.04
CA TRP A 656 -14.77 -24.53 20.83
C TRP A 656 -13.77 -23.42 20.53
N THR A 657 -13.32 -22.68 21.54
CA THR A 657 -12.32 -21.62 21.34
C THR A 657 -11.01 -22.19 20.79
N LYS A 658 -10.58 -23.35 21.30
CA LYS A 658 -9.39 -24.07 20.80
C LYS A 658 -9.60 -24.58 19.37
N LEU A 659 -10.78 -25.12 19.07
CA LEU A 659 -11.13 -25.55 17.72
C LEU A 659 -11.08 -24.39 16.73
N ALA A 660 -11.72 -23.26 17.03
CA ALA A 660 -11.71 -22.07 16.18
C ALA A 660 -10.28 -21.55 15.95
N HIS A 661 -9.45 -21.52 17.00
CA HIS A 661 -8.05 -21.14 16.90
C HIS A 661 -7.24 -22.09 16.01
N ALA A 662 -7.46 -23.41 16.12
CA ALA A 662 -6.81 -24.39 15.26
C ALA A 662 -7.23 -24.23 13.79
N LEU A 663 -8.52 -23.94 13.53
CA LEU A 663 -9.02 -23.68 12.17
C LEU A 663 -8.39 -22.43 11.55
N LEU A 664 -8.16 -21.37 12.33
CA LEU A 664 -7.49 -20.13 11.88
C LEU A 664 -6.00 -20.33 11.51
N GLN A 665 -5.40 -21.45 11.88
CA GLN A 665 -3.99 -21.76 11.60
C GLN A 665 -3.80 -22.67 10.38
N THR A 666 -4.88 -23.16 9.78
CA THR A 666 -4.78 -24.09 8.65
C THR A 666 -4.36 -23.36 7.38
N ASN A 667 -3.81 -24.12 6.43
CA ASN A 667 -3.49 -23.60 5.10
C ASN A 667 -4.74 -22.99 4.42
N GLU A 668 -5.92 -23.57 4.62
CA GLU A 668 -7.16 -23.05 4.03
C GLU A 668 -7.55 -21.66 4.56
N ALA A 669 -7.19 -21.32 5.81
CA ALA A 669 -7.43 -19.99 6.36
C ALA A 669 -6.52 -18.92 5.72
N VAL A 670 -5.33 -19.30 5.24
CA VAL A 670 -4.29 -18.38 4.75
C VAL A 670 -4.03 -18.47 3.24
N LEU A 671 -4.66 -19.42 2.56
CA LEU A 671 -4.65 -19.57 1.12
C LEU A 671 -5.99 -19.13 0.51
N LEU A 672 -5.93 -18.78 -0.75
CA LEU A 672 -7.03 -18.43 -1.62
C LEU A 672 -6.99 -19.35 -2.85
N ASN A 673 -8.18 -19.82 -3.23
CA ASN A 673 -8.50 -20.74 -4.34
C ASN A 673 -8.48 -22.22 -4.01
#